data_AF-A0A8T4U1P5-F1
#
_entry.id   AF-A0A8T4U1P5-F1
#
_cell.length_a   1.000
_cell.length_b   1.000
_cell.length_c   1.000
_cell.angle_alpha   90.00
_cell.angle_beta   90.00
_cell.angle_gamma   90.00
#
_symmetry.space_group_name_H-M   'P 1'
#
loop_
_entity.id
_entity.type
_entity.pdbx_description
1 polymer ?
#
loop_
_entity_poly.entity_id
_entity_poly.type
_entity_poly.pdbx_seq_one_letter_code
_entity_poly.pdbx_strand_id
1 'polypeptide(L)'
;MAIVDSYSFYSGNIPVKIAIESDRNEFVLIYKVSISQISANTDIVLDKIREELIEKVKLGIGDITDPKKLDFVKEKFKKTIINLIKKYFPDISDETLDFFTTYLMHKSFGLGKVEILMKDKDLEEIVINNAEEPIWVYHHKYGWLKTNVLLKDEGLVKHYSSLIGRKVGRSITLLTPLLDATLETGDRVNATLNPISSKGNTITIRKFSSDPITITKFIQNQVMSYSTAALIWLGVEYESSVLISGGTASGKTSVLNAVGEFFPPNQRIISVEDSVSGDSEIVYKDKGVIKKSTIGNLIDSQIKIEKIVLHDGTEIAENKDVEILSMDNYGKISLAKPSSFIRHKVKKPLIEIRLSSGRKITVTKDHSLFSLVDNKIKEVSGSEIKEGTFLATPRKIEYEGSFKIIDLSIHLDKFEDCMVSGNVIKRLIQEHGLDLVRNKSNRQYYRREGIVPVAVFKKLLSYIKEEDKKSLSIVTKRSHKEGRTQLPLLINIDNNFATIVGMWLADGCYDIRSVLISDPAKESWEILHKFANIFGARVRPHSDKVTAVINSKIIKVLFKDILELKGNAYTKRIPIWAFNLNKELSSSLLKGYFSGDGTVKKNEICVNSASRGLLNDVQTLLLRFEILLRVSWKLNKDKTYESRIGCSKFLKKFKIDIGFVQNYKNVKLNKICDRKPSDSSDIIPLAKNTYLKLKHILGKGFKENMPYTSWKSWHGNYKNSHIGRSYFSLLMKTLDISSISFVDSEIKNIVSLSKNDIFWDKVIGIKEIDFEGYVYDLSVPERENFICNNIIAHNTREITLPKYLHWVPMITRLPNIEGKGGVSMLDLIINSLRMRPDRIMVGEIRRKEEAETLFEAMHTGHSVYATLHANSAEETVNRLTNPPINVPRTLLPAIGMVLVMYRNRRTGIRRIFQIAEITNESNPNVLLQYDISQDKILTANESVKFMPDLEIQTGMSKNEINLDLTNKINILKWMVKKNITDLDEIGRVIATYYTNKEGLLKFISKN
;
A
#
# COMPACT_ATOMS: atom_id res chain seq x y z
N MET A 1 16.91 -19.24 -41.11
CA MET A 1 17.04 -18.22 -40.06
C MET A 1 17.71 -16.99 -40.64
N ALA A 2 17.15 -15.80 -40.40
CA ALA A 2 17.80 -14.54 -40.77
C ALA A 2 18.11 -13.74 -39.50
N ILE A 3 19.35 -13.27 -39.36
CA ILE A 3 19.77 -12.44 -38.23
C ILE A 3 19.12 -11.06 -38.40
N VAL A 4 18.37 -10.65 -37.38
CA VAL A 4 17.68 -9.36 -37.28
C VAL A 4 18.56 -8.33 -36.58
N ASP A 5 19.27 -8.75 -35.52
CA ASP A 5 20.17 -7.90 -34.74
C ASP A 5 21.23 -8.77 -34.05
N SER A 6 22.37 -8.20 -33.68
CA SER A 6 23.39 -8.91 -32.89
C SER A 6 24.26 -7.96 -32.10
N TYR A 7 24.58 -8.32 -30.86
CA TYR A 7 25.45 -7.54 -29.99
C TYR A 7 26.26 -8.46 -29.07
N SER A 8 27.21 -7.90 -28.32
CA SER A 8 28.08 -8.66 -27.44
C SER A 8 28.31 -7.92 -26.14
N PHE A 9 28.38 -8.66 -25.03
CA PHE A 9 28.68 -8.10 -23.71
C PHE A 9 29.50 -9.10 -22.89
N TYR A 10 30.07 -8.63 -21.79
CA TYR A 10 30.80 -9.46 -20.84
C TYR A 10 29.97 -9.74 -19.59
N SER A 11 29.84 -11.01 -19.22
CA SER A 11 29.28 -11.42 -17.93
C SER A 11 30.45 -11.84 -17.01
N GLY A 12 31.01 -10.87 -16.28
CA GLY A 12 32.31 -11.04 -15.62
C GLY A 12 33.42 -11.18 -16.68
N ASN A 13 34.19 -12.26 -16.66
CA ASN A 13 35.22 -12.55 -17.66
C ASN A 13 34.72 -13.39 -18.85
N ILE A 14 33.40 -13.60 -18.97
CA ILE A 14 32.79 -14.44 -20.02
C ILE A 14 32.35 -13.57 -21.20
N PRO A 15 32.97 -13.68 -22.39
CA PRO A 15 32.51 -13.00 -23.60
C PRO A 15 31.25 -13.66 -24.17
N VAL A 16 30.14 -12.92 -24.17
CA VAL A 16 28.83 -13.39 -24.62
C VAL A 16 28.45 -12.64 -25.90
N LYS A 17 28.08 -13.39 -26.94
CA LYS A 17 27.51 -12.88 -28.18
C LYS A 17 26.04 -13.25 -28.27
N ILE A 18 25.19 -12.25 -28.47
CA ILE A 18 23.75 -12.37 -28.66
C ILE A 18 23.42 -12.14 -30.13
N ALA A 19 22.63 -13.04 -30.73
CA ALA A 19 22.02 -12.84 -32.03
C ALA A 19 20.50 -12.97 -31.91
N ILE A 20 19.77 -11.96 -32.40
CA ILE A 20 18.32 -11.99 -32.54
C ILE A 20 18.01 -12.56 -33.92
N GLU A 21 17.46 -13.77 -33.99
CA GLU A 21 17.22 -14.48 -35.24
C GLU A 21 15.71 -14.61 -35.50
N SER A 22 15.30 -14.42 -36.76
CA SER A 22 13.98 -14.80 -37.24
C SER A 22 14.03 -16.22 -37.80
N ASP A 23 13.15 -17.08 -37.31
CA ASP A 23 12.96 -18.43 -37.83
C ASP A 23 11.56 -18.53 -38.45
N ARG A 24 11.45 -19.16 -39.62
CA ARG A 24 10.17 -19.35 -40.31
C ARG A 24 9.26 -20.36 -39.60
N ASN A 25 9.82 -21.17 -38.71
CA ASN A 25 9.11 -22.21 -37.97
C ASN A 25 8.69 -21.78 -36.55
N GLU A 26 9.08 -20.58 -36.11
CA GLU A 26 8.74 -20.05 -34.78
C GLU A 26 7.93 -18.75 -34.93
N PHE A 27 6.93 -18.56 -34.07
CA PHE A 27 6.05 -17.38 -34.12
C PHE A 27 6.64 -16.14 -33.44
N VAL A 28 7.81 -16.29 -32.82
CA VAL A 28 8.54 -15.23 -32.10
C VAL A 28 10.01 -15.22 -32.52
N LEU A 29 10.67 -14.09 -32.36
CA LEU A 29 12.10 -13.96 -32.61
C LEU A 29 12.90 -14.74 -31.54
N ILE A 30 14.03 -15.29 -31.96
CA ILE A 30 14.91 -16.12 -31.12
C ILE A 30 16.05 -15.27 -30.57
N TYR A 31 16.23 -15.28 -29.25
CA TYR A 31 17.36 -14.68 -28.55
C TYR A 31 18.46 -15.72 -28.37
N LYS A 32 19.46 -15.73 -29.26
CA LYS A 32 20.50 -16.76 -29.29
C LYS A 32 21.74 -16.30 -28.52
N VAL A 33 21.99 -16.95 -27.39
CA VAL A 33 23.19 -16.78 -26.56
C VAL A 33 24.29 -17.70 -27.05
N SER A 34 25.46 -17.13 -27.35
CA SER A 34 26.68 -17.88 -27.68
C SER A 34 27.85 -17.38 -26.84
N ILE A 35 28.50 -18.29 -26.11
CA ILE A 35 29.71 -17.99 -25.33
C ILE A 35 30.88 -18.28 -26.25
N SER A 36 31.61 -17.24 -26.64
CA SER A 36 32.77 -17.41 -27.50
C SER A 36 33.85 -18.17 -26.70
N GLN A 37 34.48 -19.20 -27.28
CA GLN A 37 35.61 -20.00 -26.74
C GLN A 37 35.33 -21.34 -26.03
N ILE A 38 34.09 -21.82 -25.89
CA ILE A 38 33.82 -23.18 -25.37
C ILE A 38 33.37 -24.10 -26.50
N SER A 39 34.20 -25.07 -26.88
CA SER A 39 33.79 -26.18 -27.75
C SER A 39 32.95 -27.20 -26.97
N ALA A 40 32.12 -28.00 -27.65
CA ALA A 40 31.33 -29.05 -27.01
C ALA A 40 32.22 -30.04 -26.21
N ASN A 41 33.41 -30.35 -26.74
CA ASN A 41 34.38 -31.22 -26.07
C ASN A 41 34.94 -30.55 -24.79
N THR A 42 35.14 -29.24 -24.82
CA THR A 42 35.63 -28.46 -23.67
C THR A 42 34.58 -28.40 -22.55
N ASP A 43 33.29 -28.19 -22.87
CA ASP A 43 32.22 -28.15 -21.85
C ASP A 43 32.07 -29.50 -21.13
N ILE A 44 32.26 -30.63 -21.85
CA ILE A 44 32.26 -31.98 -21.26
C ILE A 44 33.40 -32.13 -20.24
N VAL A 45 34.60 -31.64 -20.54
CA VAL A 45 35.74 -31.70 -19.61
C VAL A 45 35.50 -30.79 -18.40
N LEU A 46 34.93 -29.61 -18.61
CA LEU A 46 34.56 -28.69 -17.53
C LEU A 46 33.49 -29.31 -16.60
N ASP A 47 32.56 -30.10 -17.12
CA ASP A 47 31.59 -30.84 -16.29
C ASP A 47 32.25 -31.94 -15.46
N LYS A 48 33.22 -32.68 -16.01
CA LYS A 48 34.02 -33.63 -15.21
C LYS A 48 34.81 -32.93 -14.09
N ILE A 49 35.38 -31.76 -14.38
CA ILE A 49 36.08 -30.94 -13.37
C ILE A 49 35.11 -30.52 -12.25
N ARG A 50 33.88 -30.16 -12.60
CA ARG A 50 32.84 -29.80 -11.62
C ARG A 50 32.47 -30.97 -10.72
N GLU A 51 32.35 -32.18 -11.26
CA GLU A 51 32.07 -33.39 -10.46
C GLU A 51 33.22 -33.68 -9.48
N GLU A 52 34.48 -33.64 -9.93
CA GLU A 52 35.66 -33.82 -9.05
C GLU A 52 35.76 -32.73 -7.98
N LEU A 53 35.33 -31.50 -8.28
CA LEU A 53 35.27 -30.39 -7.32
C LEU A 53 34.26 -30.67 -6.19
N ILE A 54 33.07 -31.18 -6.52
CA ILE A 54 32.02 -31.48 -5.53
C ILE A 54 32.48 -32.61 -4.59
N GLU A 55 33.18 -33.62 -5.10
CA GLU A 55 33.71 -34.72 -4.28
C GLU A 55 34.81 -34.27 -3.32
N LYS A 56 35.70 -33.38 -3.76
CA LYS A 56 36.84 -32.90 -2.95
C LYS A 56 36.42 -31.91 -1.86
N VAL A 57 35.39 -31.12 -2.10
CA VAL A 57 34.96 -30.07 -1.17
C VAL A 57 33.75 -30.55 -0.36
N LYS A 58 33.96 -31.50 0.55
CA LYS A 58 32.94 -31.90 1.54
C LYS A 58 32.59 -30.72 2.45
N LEU A 59 31.51 -30.00 2.15
CA LEU A 59 30.97 -28.92 2.98
C LEU A 59 29.96 -29.47 3.99
N GLY A 60 30.12 -29.09 5.27
CA GLY A 60 29.08 -29.25 6.28
C GLY A 60 28.01 -28.16 6.13
N ILE A 61 26.75 -28.50 6.39
CA ILE A 61 25.60 -27.59 6.28
C ILE A 61 25.77 -26.30 7.13
N GLY A 62 26.53 -26.38 8.23
CA GLY A 62 26.78 -25.25 9.15
C GLY A 62 27.87 -24.25 8.72
N ASP A 63 28.66 -24.53 7.68
CA ASP A 63 29.69 -23.59 7.20
C ASP A 63 29.15 -22.59 6.16
N ILE A 64 27.97 -22.85 5.62
CA ILE A 64 27.29 -22.03 4.60
C ILE A 64 26.39 -20.96 5.24
N THR A 65 26.06 -21.11 6.53
CA THR A 65 25.07 -20.30 7.25
C THR A 65 25.61 -19.04 7.93
N ASP A 66 26.93 -18.82 7.93
CA ASP A 66 27.57 -17.67 8.56
C ASP A 66 28.07 -16.67 7.50
N PRO A 67 27.55 -15.41 7.45
CA PRO A 67 27.96 -14.39 6.48
C PRO A 67 29.47 -14.12 6.49
N LYS A 68 30.15 -14.30 7.64
CA LYS A 68 31.61 -14.11 7.77
C LYS A 68 32.43 -15.27 7.20
N LYS A 69 31.84 -16.45 7.00
CA LYS A 69 32.51 -17.64 6.43
C LYS A 69 32.32 -17.80 4.92
N LEU A 70 31.37 -17.07 4.32
CA LEU A 70 30.96 -17.23 2.93
C LEU A 70 32.06 -16.80 1.93
N ASP A 71 32.80 -15.75 2.26
CA ASP A 71 33.95 -15.30 1.45
C ASP A 71 35.14 -16.26 1.53
N PHE A 72 35.37 -16.86 2.71
CA PHE A 72 36.40 -17.89 2.90
C PHE A 72 36.12 -19.17 2.09
N VAL A 73 34.85 -19.59 2.03
CA VAL A 73 34.41 -20.73 1.22
C VAL A 73 34.58 -20.43 -0.27
N LYS A 74 34.16 -19.25 -0.75
CA LYS A 74 34.37 -18.83 -2.15
C LYS A 74 35.84 -18.87 -2.56
N GLU A 75 36.73 -18.36 -1.72
CA GLU A 75 38.18 -18.38 -1.95
C GLU A 75 38.75 -19.81 -2.03
N LYS A 76 38.33 -20.70 -1.13
CA LYS A 76 38.76 -22.11 -1.14
C LYS A 76 38.32 -22.85 -2.41
N PHE A 77 37.09 -22.59 -2.87
CA PHE A 77 36.58 -23.16 -4.12
C PHE A 77 37.31 -22.60 -5.34
N LYS A 78 37.54 -21.29 -5.40
CA LYS A 78 38.29 -20.66 -6.49
C LYS A 78 39.69 -21.28 -6.63
N LYS A 79 40.42 -21.45 -5.53
CA LYS A 79 41.74 -22.11 -5.52
C LYS A 79 41.68 -23.57 -5.99
N THR A 80 40.65 -24.31 -5.58
CA THR A 80 40.49 -25.72 -5.96
C THR A 80 40.14 -25.87 -7.44
N ILE A 81 39.28 -24.99 -7.97
CA ILE A 81 38.93 -24.92 -9.39
C ILE A 81 40.17 -24.65 -10.23
N ILE A 82 41.00 -23.65 -9.85
CA ILE A 82 42.24 -23.32 -10.56
C ILE A 82 43.17 -24.53 -10.64
N ASN A 83 43.35 -25.26 -9.53
CA ASN A 83 44.20 -26.46 -9.49
C ASN A 83 43.66 -27.60 -10.37
N LEU A 84 42.34 -27.80 -10.39
CA LEU A 84 41.73 -28.82 -11.25
C LEU A 84 41.82 -28.44 -12.73
N ILE A 85 41.60 -27.17 -13.09
CA ILE A 85 41.76 -26.71 -14.47
C ILE A 85 43.19 -26.94 -14.94
N LYS A 86 44.21 -26.55 -14.16
CA LYS A 86 45.63 -26.77 -14.50
C LYS A 86 46.00 -28.26 -14.61
N LYS A 87 45.30 -29.15 -13.90
CA LYS A 87 45.49 -30.62 -14.02
C LYS A 87 44.98 -31.17 -15.36
N TYR A 88 43.84 -30.68 -15.84
CA TYR A 88 43.24 -31.15 -17.10
C TYR A 88 43.73 -30.37 -18.34
N PHE A 89 44.19 -29.14 -18.14
CA PHE A 89 44.75 -28.25 -19.16
C PHE A 89 46.09 -27.66 -18.67
N PRO A 90 47.21 -28.41 -18.79
CA PRO A 90 48.51 -27.99 -18.27
C PRO A 90 49.06 -26.70 -18.91
N ASP A 91 48.81 -26.52 -20.21
CA ASP A 91 49.33 -25.41 -21.03
C ASP A 91 48.29 -24.28 -21.25
N ILE A 92 47.37 -24.09 -20.31
CA ILE A 92 46.31 -23.08 -20.42
C ILE A 92 46.85 -21.65 -20.22
N SER A 93 46.41 -20.69 -21.05
CA SER A 93 46.73 -19.28 -20.85
C SER A 93 46.01 -18.71 -19.63
N ASP A 94 46.60 -17.69 -18.98
CA ASP A 94 46.00 -17.05 -17.80
C ASP A 94 44.60 -16.47 -18.09
N GLU A 95 44.39 -15.92 -19.28
CA GLU A 95 43.07 -15.43 -19.73
C GLU A 95 42.03 -16.56 -19.81
N THR A 96 42.40 -17.72 -20.37
CA THR A 96 41.49 -18.86 -20.51
C THR A 96 41.24 -19.53 -19.16
N LEU A 97 42.24 -19.53 -18.28
CA LEU A 97 42.11 -20.00 -16.90
C LEU A 97 41.12 -19.15 -16.10
N ASP A 98 41.20 -17.82 -16.19
CA ASP A 98 40.26 -16.91 -15.53
C ASP A 98 38.84 -17.03 -16.09
N PHE A 99 38.72 -17.21 -17.41
CA PHE A 99 37.45 -17.50 -18.07
C PHE A 99 36.82 -18.80 -17.56
N PHE A 100 37.54 -19.93 -17.61
CA PHE A 100 37.04 -21.22 -17.10
C PHE A 100 36.75 -21.18 -15.61
N THR A 101 37.55 -20.47 -14.83
CA THR A 101 37.32 -20.29 -13.39
C THR A 101 36.01 -19.53 -13.14
N THR A 102 35.77 -18.43 -13.85
CA THR A 102 34.53 -17.64 -13.72
C THR A 102 33.32 -18.45 -14.17
N TYR A 103 33.43 -19.17 -15.29
CA TYR A 103 32.38 -20.04 -15.81
C TYR A 103 32.03 -21.17 -14.83
N LEU A 104 33.03 -21.86 -14.28
CA LEU A 104 32.81 -22.92 -13.28
C LEU A 104 32.28 -22.38 -11.95
N MET A 105 32.68 -21.17 -11.54
CA MET A 105 32.12 -20.50 -10.36
C MET A 105 30.63 -20.18 -10.54
N HIS A 106 30.21 -19.62 -11.70
CA HIS A 106 28.79 -19.40 -12.01
C HIS A 106 28.02 -20.72 -12.09
N LYS A 107 28.61 -21.78 -12.66
CA LYS A 107 27.99 -23.11 -12.80
C LYS A 107 27.87 -23.83 -11.45
N SER A 108 28.78 -23.57 -10.49
CA SER A 108 28.85 -24.29 -9.21
C SER A 108 28.22 -23.54 -8.01
N PHE A 109 28.27 -22.21 -7.98
CA PHE A 109 27.71 -21.36 -6.89
C PHE A 109 26.63 -20.38 -7.34
N GLY A 110 26.53 -20.13 -8.65
CA GLY A 110 25.65 -19.13 -9.24
C GLY A 110 24.36 -19.73 -9.81
N LEU A 111 23.72 -18.98 -10.71
CA LEU A 111 22.52 -19.42 -11.42
C LEU A 111 22.85 -19.96 -12.83
N GLY A 112 24.12 -20.37 -13.04
CA GLY A 112 24.61 -20.90 -14.31
C GLY A 112 24.37 -19.94 -15.47
N LYS A 113 23.77 -20.43 -16.56
CA LYS A 113 23.49 -19.63 -17.77
C LYS A 113 22.41 -18.54 -17.55
N VAL A 114 21.61 -18.61 -16.49
CA VAL A 114 20.62 -17.56 -16.15
C VAL A 114 21.35 -16.28 -15.71
N GLU A 115 22.50 -16.41 -15.05
CA GLU A 115 23.30 -15.28 -14.59
C GLU A 115 23.88 -14.47 -15.76
N ILE A 116 24.07 -15.10 -16.92
CA ILE A 116 24.43 -14.42 -18.17
C ILE A 116 23.28 -13.54 -18.64
N LEU A 117 22.05 -14.06 -18.66
CA LEU A 117 20.86 -13.30 -19.05
C LEU A 117 20.60 -12.13 -18.08
N MET A 118 20.80 -12.33 -16.78
CA MET A 118 20.62 -11.28 -15.77
C MET A 118 21.58 -10.09 -15.95
N LYS A 119 22.75 -10.31 -16.55
CA LYS A 119 23.73 -9.25 -16.80
C LYS A 119 23.44 -8.45 -18.08
N ASP A 120 22.57 -8.94 -18.95
CA ASP A 120 22.19 -8.19 -20.13
C ASP A 120 21.27 -7.02 -19.76
N LYS A 121 21.71 -5.79 -20.04
CA LYS A 121 20.96 -4.55 -19.75
C LYS A 121 19.74 -4.38 -20.65
N ASP A 122 19.70 -4.99 -21.83
CA ASP A 122 18.59 -4.84 -22.77
C ASP A 122 17.37 -5.70 -22.41
N LEU A 123 17.52 -6.59 -21.42
CA LEU A 123 16.44 -7.40 -20.88
C LEU A 123 15.76 -6.74 -19.67
N GLU A 124 14.43 -6.74 -19.70
CA GLU A 124 13.55 -6.26 -18.63
C GLU A 124 13.06 -7.41 -17.75
N GLU A 125 12.73 -8.54 -18.37
CA GLU A 125 12.24 -9.74 -17.66
C GLU A 125 12.93 -11.00 -18.17
N ILE A 126 13.19 -11.95 -17.27
CA ILE A 126 13.71 -13.29 -17.57
C ILE A 126 12.78 -14.30 -16.94
N VAL A 127 12.24 -15.22 -17.73
CA VAL A 127 11.19 -16.15 -17.31
C VAL A 127 11.56 -17.58 -17.65
N ILE A 128 11.57 -18.41 -16.61
CA ILE A 128 11.73 -19.86 -16.66
C ILE A 128 10.35 -20.43 -16.38
N ASN A 129 9.70 -21.04 -17.37
CA ASN A 129 8.35 -21.61 -17.22
C ASN A 129 8.38 -23.07 -16.74
N ASN A 130 9.39 -23.82 -17.16
CA ASN A 130 9.70 -25.19 -16.78
C ASN A 130 11.09 -25.54 -17.36
N ALA A 131 11.59 -26.74 -17.10
CA ALA A 131 12.86 -27.21 -17.64
C ALA A 131 12.78 -27.76 -19.08
N GLU A 132 11.59 -28.12 -19.58
CA GLU A 132 11.38 -28.70 -20.91
C GLU A 132 11.35 -27.64 -22.02
N GLU A 133 11.05 -26.39 -21.67
CA GLU A 133 11.01 -25.25 -22.57
C GLU A 133 12.24 -24.35 -22.38
N PRO A 134 12.76 -23.74 -23.47
CA PRO A 134 13.81 -22.74 -23.35
C PRO A 134 13.35 -21.53 -22.53
N ILE A 135 14.30 -20.87 -21.86
CA ILE A 135 14.04 -19.64 -21.09
C ILE A 135 13.49 -18.55 -22.03
N TRP A 136 12.51 -17.80 -21.55
CA TRP A 136 11.96 -16.64 -22.24
C TRP A 136 12.52 -15.36 -21.65
N VAL A 137 12.68 -14.33 -22.47
CA VAL A 137 13.15 -13.01 -22.03
C VAL A 137 12.31 -11.90 -22.66
N TYR A 138 12.10 -10.81 -21.93
CA TYR A 138 11.51 -9.59 -22.47
C TYR A 138 12.61 -8.59 -22.77
N HIS A 139 12.79 -8.26 -24.04
CA HIS A 139 13.80 -7.32 -24.52
C HIS A 139 13.17 -5.94 -24.75
N HIS A 140 13.77 -4.87 -24.25
CA HIS A 140 13.21 -3.51 -24.32
C HIS A 140 12.80 -3.06 -25.74
N LYS A 141 13.54 -3.50 -26.76
CA LYS A 141 13.28 -3.19 -28.18
C LYS A 141 12.32 -4.14 -28.89
N TYR A 142 12.31 -5.43 -28.54
CA TYR A 142 11.69 -6.48 -29.34
C TYR A 142 10.53 -7.20 -28.63
N GLY A 143 10.29 -6.90 -27.36
CA GLY A 143 9.31 -7.58 -26.54
C GLY A 143 9.76 -9.01 -26.19
N TRP A 144 8.81 -9.95 -26.15
CA TRP A 144 9.07 -11.34 -25.76
C TRP A 144 9.86 -12.11 -26.83
N LEU A 145 10.96 -12.71 -26.40
CA LEU A 145 11.86 -13.53 -27.21
C LEU A 145 12.08 -14.89 -26.54
N LYS A 146 12.24 -15.93 -27.37
CA LYS A 146 12.56 -17.29 -26.92
C LYS A 146 14.06 -17.50 -26.99
N THR A 147 14.70 -17.96 -25.91
CA THR A 147 16.16 -18.16 -25.93
C THR A 147 16.56 -19.55 -26.46
N ASN A 148 17.84 -19.77 -26.71
CA ASN A 148 18.43 -21.11 -26.90
C ASN A 148 18.92 -21.75 -25.58
N VAL A 149 18.65 -21.12 -24.43
CA VAL A 149 19.10 -21.60 -23.12
C VAL A 149 18.04 -22.53 -22.55
N LEU A 150 18.38 -23.82 -22.44
CA LEU A 150 17.56 -24.86 -21.82
C LEU A 150 18.18 -25.30 -20.49
N LEU A 151 17.34 -25.58 -19.49
CA LEU A 151 17.79 -26.13 -18.22
C LEU A 151 17.72 -27.66 -18.25
N LYS A 152 18.62 -28.32 -17.50
CA LYS A 152 18.77 -29.78 -17.57
C LYS A 152 17.54 -30.54 -17.07
N ASP A 153 17.00 -30.11 -15.93
CA ASP A 153 15.89 -30.77 -15.27
C ASP A 153 15.20 -29.83 -14.27
N GLU A 154 14.02 -30.24 -13.81
CA GLU A 154 13.22 -29.52 -12.82
C GLU A 154 13.90 -29.40 -11.45
N GLY A 155 14.79 -30.35 -11.11
CA GLY A 155 15.59 -30.30 -9.90
C GLY A 155 16.51 -29.07 -9.87
N LEU A 156 17.08 -28.70 -11.02
CA LEU A 156 17.92 -27.51 -11.17
C LEU A 156 17.12 -26.21 -11.01
N VAL A 157 15.91 -26.13 -11.57
CA VAL A 157 15.04 -24.96 -11.40
C VAL A 157 14.70 -24.79 -9.93
N LYS A 158 14.30 -25.86 -9.25
CA LYS A 158 14.06 -25.88 -7.80
C LYS A 158 15.30 -25.47 -6.99
N HIS A 159 16.49 -25.92 -7.41
CA HIS A 159 17.75 -25.55 -6.79
C HIS A 159 18.03 -24.04 -6.93
N TYR A 160 17.84 -23.46 -8.11
CA TYR A 160 17.98 -22.01 -8.33
C TYR A 160 17.01 -21.19 -7.49
N SER A 161 15.73 -21.57 -7.43
CA SER A 161 14.76 -20.92 -6.55
C SER A 161 15.22 -20.99 -5.08
N SER A 162 15.76 -22.13 -4.66
CA SER A 162 16.29 -22.33 -3.30
C SER A 162 17.52 -21.48 -3.01
N LEU A 163 18.42 -21.34 -3.98
CA LEU A 163 19.64 -20.53 -3.88
C LEU A 163 19.32 -19.03 -3.82
N ILE A 164 18.39 -18.56 -4.66
CA ILE A 164 17.88 -17.20 -4.64
C ILE A 164 17.25 -16.90 -3.28
N GLY A 165 16.36 -17.79 -2.81
CA GLY A 165 15.74 -17.67 -1.49
C GLY A 165 16.80 -17.45 -0.41
N ARG A 166 17.80 -18.32 -0.33
CA ARG A 166 18.86 -18.24 0.71
C ARG A 166 19.63 -16.92 0.68
N LYS A 167 19.99 -16.41 -0.51
CA LYS A 167 20.75 -15.15 -0.65
C LYS A 167 20.01 -13.93 -0.09
N VAL A 168 18.69 -13.89 -0.21
CA VAL A 168 17.84 -12.78 0.29
C VAL A 168 17.26 -13.06 1.68
N GLY A 169 17.76 -14.06 2.40
CA GLY A 169 17.27 -14.43 3.73
C GLY A 169 15.91 -15.15 3.76
N ARG A 170 15.45 -15.71 2.64
CA ARG A 170 14.15 -16.41 2.47
C ARG A 170 14.34 -17.90 2.17
N SER A 171 13.27 -18.71 2.19
CA SER A 171 13.34 -20.15 1.86
C SER A 171 12.14 -20.61 1.02
N ILE A 172 12.40 -21.33 -0.06
CA ILE A 172 11.37 -21.96 -0.92
C ILE A 172 11.49 -23.49 -0.80
N THR A 173 10.37 -24.16 -0.51
CA THR A 173 10.30 -25.61 -0.27
C THR A 173 9.00 -26.18 -0.84
N LEU A 174 8.81 -27.51 -0.85
CA LEU A 174 7.52 -28.08 -1.28
C LEU A 174 6.35 -27.65 -0.36
N LEU A 175 6.63 -27.30 0.89
CA LEU A 175 5.63 -26.78 1.84
C LEU A 175 5.40 -25.26 1.70
N THR A 176 6.38 -24.54 1.15
CA THR A 176 6.33 -23.10 0.85
C THR A 176 6.77 -22.88 -0.61
N PRO A 177 5.95 -23.29 -1.60
CA PRO A 177 6.36 -23.35 -2.99
C PRO A 177 6.41 -22.00 -3.69
N LEU A 178 6.08 -20.88 -3.02
CA LEU A 178 6.07 -19.53 -3.59
C LEU A 178 7.17 -18.66 -2.98
N LEU A 179 7.92 -17.95 -3.82
CA LEU A 179 9.00 -17.06 -3.41
C LEU A 179 8.94 -15.74 -4.18
N ASP A 180 8.51 -14.66 -3.52
CA ASP A 180 8.83 -13.29 -3.95
C ASP A 180 10.09 -12.78 -3.24
N ALA A 181 10.99 -12.08 -3.93
CA ALA A 181 12.25 -11.60 -3.39
C ALA A 181 12.74 -10.36 -4.15
N THR A 182 13.56 -9.53 -3.51
CA THR A 182 14.35 -8.49 -4.18
C THR A 182 15.82 -8.87 -4.02
N LEU A 183 16.55 -9.00 -5.12
CA LEU A 183 17.98 -9.29 -5.12
C LEU A 183 18.77 -8.06 -4.65
N GLU A 184 20.03 -8.25 -4.25
CA GLU A 184 20.96 -7.16 -3.90
C GLU A 184 21.13 -6.12 -5.03
N THR A 185 20.86 -6.52 -6.28
CA THR A 185 20.87 -5.64 -7.46
C THR A 185 19.64 -4.75 -7.58
N GLY A 186 18.60 -4.94 -6.75
CA GLY A 186 17.29 -4.29 -6.85
C GLY A 186 16.26 -5.07 -7.67
N ASP A 187 16.68 -6.09 -8.42
CA ASP A 187 15.81 -6.90 -9.28
C ASP A 187 14.80 -7.72 -8.47
N ARG A 188 13.55 -7.79 -8.91
CA ARG A 188 12.48 -8.54 -8.25
C ARG A 188 12.40 -9.95 -8.82
N VAL A 189 12.40 -10.96 -7.96
CA VAL A 189 12.27 -12.37 -8.35
C VAL A 189 10.99 -12.96 -7.78
N ASN A 190 10.22 -13.64 -8.63
CA ASN A 190 9.17 -14.56 -8.25
C ASN A 190 9.60 -15.99 -8.60
N ALA A 191 9.31 -16.99 -7.78
CA ALA A 191 9.49 -18.40 -8.14
C ALA A 191 8.36 -19.26 -7.56
N THR A 192 7.91 -20.27 -8.32
CA THR A 192 6.84 -21.20 -7.93
C THR A 192 7.27 -22.64 -8.14
N LEU A 193 7.11 -23.52 -7.14
CA LEU A 193 7.42 -24.95 -7.26
C LEU A 193 6.19 -25.80 -7.65
N ASN A 194 6.43 -26.90 -8.35
CA ASN A 194 5.46 -27.99 -8.59
C ASN A 194 5.04 -28.60 -7.22
N PRO A 195 3.72 -28.82 -6.94
CA PRO A 195 2.58 -28.91 -7.86
C PRO A 195 1.74 -27.64 -8.06
N ILE A 196 2.16 -26.49 -7.52
CA ILE A 196 1.39 -25.24 -7.70
C ILE A 196 1.48 -24.74 -9.14
N SER A 197 2.66 -24.86 -9.74
CA SER A 197 2.80 -24.79 -11.19
C SER A 197 2.73 -26.21 -11.76
N SER A 198 1.65 -26.50 -12.47
CA SER A 198 1.32 -27.85 -12.96
C SER A 198 2.21 -28.33 -14.11
N LYS A 199 2.94 -27.43 -14.77
CA LYS A 199 3.82 -27.73 -15.91
C LYS A 199 5.31 -27.82 -15.56
N GLY A 200 5.71 -27.52 -14.33
CA GLY A 200 7.12 -27.44 -13.92
C GLY A 200 7.36 -26.29 -12.95
N ASN A 201 8.54 -26.22 -12.34
CA ASN A 201 8.90 -25.12 -11.45
C ASN A 201 9.15 -23.85 -12.30
N THR A 202 8.75 -22.69 -11.79
CA THR A 202 8.89 -21.41 -12.49
C THR A 202 9.81 -20.45 -11.73
N ILE A 203 10.48 -19.57 -12.47
CA ILE A 203 11.20 -18.41 -11.95
C ILE A 203 10.96 -17.23 -12.90
N THR A 204 10.53 -16.08 -12.38
CA THR A 204 10.39 -14.82 -13.09
C THR A 204 11.26 -13.77 -12.42
N ILE A 205 12.26 -13.25 -13.13
CA ILE A 205 13.13 -12.17 -12.68
C ILE A 205 12.73 -10.91 -13.45
N ARG A 206 12.17 -9.94 -12.75
CA ARG A 206 11.86 -8.59 -13.25
C ARG A 206 12.99 -7.66 -12.85
N LYS A 207 13.71 -7.16 -13.83
CA LYS A 207 14.87 -6.33 -13.59
C LYS A 207 14.42 -4.94 -13.14
N PHE A 208 14.95 -4.48 -12.01
CA PHE A 208 14.75 -3.10 -11.59
C PHE A 208 15.66 -2.25 -12.47
N SER A 209 15.12 -1.20 -13.07
CA SER A 209 15.98 -0.21 -13.72
C SER A 209 16.84 0.41 -12.62
N SER A 210 18.07 -0.07 -12.50
CA SER A 210 19.06 0.46 -11.55
C SER A 210 19.31 1.95 -11.76
N ASP A 211 18.89 2.49 -12.91
CA ASP A 211 18.93 3.90 -13.24
C ASP A 211 17.54 4.56 -13.21
N PRO A 212 17.38 5.70 -12.50
CA PRO A 212 16.26 6.62 -12.73
C PRO A 212 16.26 7.10 -14.20
N ILE A 213 15.10 7.52 -14.70
CA ILE A 213 14.98 7.96 -16.11
C ILE A 213 15.82 9.22 -16.31
N THR A 214 16.84 9.11 -17.15
CA THR A 214 17.82 10.16 -17.35
C THR A 214 17.41 11.24 -18.34
N ILE A 215 18.13 12.37 -18.34
CA ILE A 215 17.83 13.49 -19.23
C ILE A 215 17.91 13.10 -20.72
N THR A 216 18.89 12.29 -21.11
CA THR A 216 19.04 11.82 -22.49
C THR A 216 17.89 10.89 -22.88
N LYS A 217 17.40 10.06 -21.94
CA LYS A 217 16.22 9.22 -22.14
C LYS A 217 14.94 10.03 -22.22
N PHE A 218 14.83 11.14 -21.48
CA PHE A 218 13.74 12.10 -21.66
C PHE A 218 13.76 12.78 -23.04
N ILE A 219 14.94 13.09 -23.57
CA ILE A 219 15.08 13.65 -24.93
C ILE A 219 14.72 12.60 -26.00
N GLN A 220 15.22 11.37 -25.86
CA GLN A 220 14.91 10.25 -26.78
C GLN A 220 13.40 9.94 -26.81
N ASN A 221 12.75 9.94 -25.64
CA ASN A 221 11.31 9.73 -25.51
C ASN A 221 10.47 10.97 -25.86
N GLN A 222 11.12 12.04 -26.34
CA GLN A 222 10.51 13.30 -26.71
C GLN A 222 9.73 13.97 -25.56
N VAL A 223 10.02 13.63 -24.31
CA VAL A 223 9.44 14.32 -23.14
C VAL A 223 9.86 15.79 -23.14
N MET A 224 11.09 16.06 -23.59
CA MET A 224 11.62 17.40 -23.82
C MET A 224 12.52 17.43 -25.05
N SER A 225 12.67 18.60 -25.67
CA SER A 225 13.59 18.79 -26.80
C SER A 225 15.03 19.06 -26.33
N TYR A 226 16.01 18.94 -27.23
CA TYR A 226 17.40 19.36 -26.96
C TYR A 226 17.49 20.83 -26.54
N SER A 227 16.73 21.71 -27.20
CA SER A 227 16.68 23.14 -26.87
C SER A 227 16.11 23.37 -25.47
N THR A 228 15.07 22.63 -25.10
CA THR A 228 14.47 22.68 -23.76
C THR A 228 15.47 22.23 -22.70
N ALA A 229 16.09 21.07 -22.90
CA ALA A 229 17.07 20.53 -21.97
C ALA A 229 18.30 21.45 -21.83
N ALA A 230 18.77 22.06 -22.92
CA ALA A 230 19.86 23.04 -22.88
C ALA A 230 19.47 24.33 -22.16
N LEU A 231 18.23 24.81 -22.31
CA LEU A 231 17.73 25.97 -21.58
C LEU A 231 17.60 25.69 -20.08
N ILE A 232 17.09 24.51 -19.71
CA ILE A 232 17.05 24.05 -18.32
C ILE A 232 18.48 23.94 -17.76
N TRP A 233 19.39 23.32 -18.51
CA TRP A 233 20.79 23.21 -18.11
C TRP A 233 21.44 24.58 -17.92
N LEU A 234 21.19 25.54 -18.82
CA LEU A 234 21.68 26.92 -18.66
C LEU A 234 21.16 27.55 -17.37
N GLY A 235 19.86 27.43 -17.08
CA GLY A 235 19.29 27.93 -15.81
C GLY A 235 19.89 27.24 -14.59
N VAL A 236 20.09 25.93 -14.67
CA VAL A 236 20.67 25.13 -13.58
C VAL A 236 22.14 25.50 -13.35
N GLU A 237 22.93 25.76 -14.40
CA GLU A 237 24.33 26.20 -14.31
C GLU A 237 24.46 27.53 -13.59
N TYR A 238 23.66 28.52 -13.98
CA TYR A 238 23.63 29.84 -13.36
C TYR A 238 22.65 29.90 -12.18
N GLU A 239 22.51 28.79 -11.47
CA GLU A 239 21.90 28.75 -10.13
C GLU A 239 20.45 29.28 -10.06
N SER A 240 19.73 29.23 -11.19
CA SER A 240 18.33 29.62 -11.24
C SER A 240 17.46 28.60 -10.50
N SER A 241 16.55 29.12 -9.68
CA SER A 241 15.55 28.31 -8.99
C SER A 241 14.48 27.81 -9.95
N VAL A 242 14.19 26.51 -9.90
CA VAL A 242 13.29 25.83 -10.83
C VAL A 242 12.13 25.19 -10.08
N LEU A 243 10.91 25.60 -10.40
CA LEU A 243 9.70 24.94 -9.91
C LEU A 243 9.14 24.01 -10.97
N ILE A 244 8.93 22.75 -10.61
CA ILE A 244 8.36 21.74 -11.50
C ILE A 244 6.90 21.53 -11.13
N SER A 245 6.01 22.01 -11.99
CA SER A 245 4.59 21.83 -11.82
C SER A 245 4.00 20.76 -12.72
N GLY A 246 2.83 20.23 -12.35
CA GLY A 246 2.10 19.25 -13.14
C GLY A 246 0.99 18.56 -12.34
N GLY A 247 0.04 17.94 -13.04
CA GLY A 247 -0.97 17.09 -12.42
C GLY A 247 -0.40 15.85 -11.73
N THR A 248 -1.22 15.12 -10.97
CA THR A 248 -0.84 13.82 -10.38
C THR A 248 -0.36 12.83 -11.45
N ALA A 249 0.71 12.09 -11.16
CA ALA A 249 1.33 11.11 -12.06
C ALA A 249 1.78 11.65 -13.43
N SER A 250 1.99 12.97 -13.56
CA SER A 250 2.55 13.61 -14.77
C SER A 250 4.06 13.38 -14.92
N GLY A 251 4.74 12.93 -13.87
CA GLY A 251 6.19 12.72 -13.84
C GLY A 251 6.98 13.87 -13.24
N LYS A 252 6.37 14.73 -12.39
CA LYS A 252 7.05 15.86 -11.72
C LYS A 252 8.33 15.43 -11.01
N THR A 253 8.24 14.47 -10.10
CA THR A 253 9.37 13.99 -9.29
C THR A 253 10.43 13.31 -10.16
N SER A 254 10.03 12.66 -11.25
CA SER A 254 10.96 12.08 -12.22
C SER A 254 11.74 13.14 -12.99
N VAL A 255 11.09 14.25 -13.39
CA VAL A 255 11.78 15.39 -14.01
C VAL A 255 12.63 16.13 -12.98
N LEU A 256 12.20 16.21 -11.72
CA LEU A 256 13.01 16.77 -10.64
C LEU A 256 14.33 15.99 -10.47
N ASN A 257 14.28 14.66 -10.51
CA ASN A 257 15.49 13.82 -10.48
C ASN A 257 16.39 14.08 -11.70
N ALA A 258 15.82 14.14 -12.92
CA ALA A 258 16.61 14.38 -14.13
C ALA A 258 17.21 15.79 -14.22
N VAL A 259 16.54 16.82 -13.68
CA VAL A 259 17.11 18.17 -13.55
C VAL A 259 18.33 18.16 -12.61
N GLY A 260 18.31 17.28 -11.59
CA GLY A 260 19.45 17.08 -10.69
C GLY A 260 20.72 16.56 -11.38
N GLU A 261 20.62 15.94 -12.56
CA GLU A 261 21.78 15.47 -13.35
C GLU A 261 22.64 16.63 -13.87
N PHE A 262 22.04 17.80 -14.07
CA PHE A 262 22.72 18.99 -14.52
C PHE A 262 23.48 19.73 -13.41
N PHE A 263 23.38 19.26 -12.16
CA PHE A 263 24.07 19.90 -11.06
C PHE A 263 25.59 19.73 -11.20
N PRO A 264 26.38 20.81 -11.06
CA PRO A 264 27.82 20.74 -11.00
C PRO A 264 28.29 19.79 -9.89
N PRO A 265 29.31 18.96 -10.15
CA PRO A 265 29.78 17.94 -9.19
C PRO A 265 30.43 18.53 -7.94
N ASN A 266 30.92 19.76 -8.02
CA ASN A 266 31.56 20.50 -6.93
C ASN A 266 30.57 21.22 -6.01
N GLN A 267 29.26 21.02 -6.21
CA GLN A 267 28.20 21.66 -5.45
C GLN A 267 27.52 20.72 -4.47
N ARG A 268 27.16 21.26 -3.31
CA ARG A 268 26.48 20.57 -2.22
C ARG A 268 24.97 20.64 -2.39
N ILE A 269 24.33 19.47 -2.37
CA ILE A 269 22.89 19.32 -2.62
C ILE A 269 22.19 18.71 -1.41
N ILE A 270 21.03 19.22 -1.04
CA ILE A 270 20.24 18.76 0.12
C ILE A 270 18.80 18.43 -0.30
N SER A 271 18.24 17.27 0.08
CA SER A 271 16.84 16.87 -0.24
C SER A 271 15.94 16.61 1.00
N VAL A 272 14.59 16.74 0.92
CA VAL A 272 13.62 16.68 2.09
C VAL A 272 12.23 15.96 1.81
N GLU A 273 11.68 15.06 2.71
CA GLU A 273 10.41 14.20 2.61
C GLU A 273 9.59 13.87 3.98
N ASP A 274 8.34 13.23 4.02
CA ASP A 274 7.24 13.17 5.13
C ASP A 274 6.62 11.78 5.70
N SER A 275 5.63 11.71 6.69
CA SER A 275 5.01 10.45 7.37
C SER A 275 3.67 10.49 8.32
N VAL A 276 3.07 9.35 8.88
CA VAL A 276 1.71 9.16 9.63
C VAL A 276 1.69 8.53 11.06
N SER A 277 0.71 8.77 11.99
CA SER A 277 0.63 8.20 13.38
C SER A 277 0.06 6.77 13.61
N GLY A 278 0.39 6.14 14.76
CA GLY A 278 0.18 4.70 15.03
C GLY A 278 -1.07 4.22 15.77
N ASP A 279 -1.82 5.13 16.37
CA ASP A 279 -3.03 4.86 17.15
C ASP A 279 -4.27 4.57 16.30
N SER A 280 -4.15 4.75 14.98
CA SER A 280 -5.24 4.55 14.02
C SER A 280 -5.61 3.07 13.85
N GLU A 281 -6.91 2.74 13.89
CA GLU A 281 -7.40 1.38 13.71
C GLU A 281 -7.40 0.95 12.24
N ILE A 282 -7.01 -0.28 11.95
CA ILE A 282 -6.95 -0.86 10.61
C ILE A 282 -7.58 -2.25 10.58
N VAL A 283 -8.31 -2.54 9.50
CA VAL A 283 -8.79 -3.88 9.17
C VAL A 283 -7.88 -4.41 8.06
N TYR A 284 -7.32 -5.60 8.29
CA TYR A 284 -6.38 -6.24 7.38
C TYR A 284 -6.62 -7.75 7.40
N LYS A 285 -6.14 -8.43 6.37
CA LYS A 285 -6.17 -9.87 6.25
C LYS A 285 -4.74 -10.37 6.46
N ASP A 286 -4.55 -11.30 7.38
CA ASP A 286 -3.26 -11.90 7.67
C ASP A 286 -3.40 -13.42 7.58
N LYS A 287 -2.66 -14.04 6.65
CA LYS A 287 -2.72 -15.48 6.38
C LYS A 287 -4.14 -16.01 6.15
N GLY A 288 -4.94 -15.28 5.37
CA GLY A 288 -6.31 -15.67 5.06
C GLY A 288 -7.35 -15.31 6.12
N VAL A 289 -6.93 -14.82 7.29
CA VAL A 289 -7.82 -14.48 8.41
C VAL A 289 -7.97 -12.97 8.52
N ILE A 290 -9.21 -12.48 8.58
CA ILE A 290 -9.47 -11.06 8.82
C ILE A 290 -9.17 -10.72 10.27
N LYS A 291 -8.40 -9.66 10.47
CA LYS A 291 -8.03 -9.11 11.78
C LYS A 291 -8.35 -7.62 11.82
N LYS A 292 -8.51 -7.11 13.04
CA LYS A 292 -8.59 -5.68 13.33
C LYS A 292 -7.61 -5.36 14.45
N SER A 293 -6.77 -4.35 14.25
CA SER A 293 -5.84 -3.83 15.27
C SER A 293 -5.59 -2.35 15.05
N THR A 294 -4.63 -1.76 15.78
CA THR A 294 -4.04 -0.48 15.39
C THR A 294 -2.97 -0.70 14.32
N ILE A 295 -2.68 0.34 13.53
CA ILE A 295 -1.56 0.40 12.59
C ILE A 295 -0.26 0.10 13.33
N GLY A 296 -0.09 0.70 14.51
CA GLY A 296 1.10 0.47 15.33
C GLY A 296 1.29 -1.00 15.68
N ASN A 297 0.25 -1.67 16.19
CA ASN A 297 0.34 -3.10 16.53
C ASN A 297 0.57 -3.98 15.28
N LEU A 298 -0.02 -3.60 14.14
CA LEU A 298 0.19 -4.31 12.88
C LEU A 298 1.67 -4.23 12.49
N ILE A 299 2.22 -3.03 12.35
CA ILE A 299 3.61 -2.83 11.93
C ILE A 299 4.59 -3.38 12.97
N ASP A 300 4.33 -3.17 14.27
CA ASP A 300 5.14 -3.75 15.35
C ASP A 300 5.18 -5.27 15.28
N SER A 301 4.07 -5.92 14.92
CA SER A 301 4.04 -7.37 14.76
C SER A 301 4.87 -7.82 13.56
N GLN A 302 4.91 -7.03 12.48
CA GLN A 302 5.74 -7.34 11.31
C GLN A 302 7.22 -7.13 11.58
N ILE A 303 7.57 -6.04 12.26
CA ILE A 303 8.94 -5.72 12.66
C ILE A 303 9.50 -6.74 13.66
N LYS A 304 8.66 -7.34 14.51
CA LYS A 304 9.10 -8.44 15.39
C LYS A 304 9.44 -9.71 14.64
N ILE A 305 8.84 -9.94 13.46
CA ILE A 305 9.11 -11.12 12.63
C ILE A 305 10.40 -10.91 11.85
N GLU A 306 10.55 -9.76 11.20
CA GLU A 306 11.70 -9.42 10.37
C GLU A 306 12.02 -7.93 10.58
N LYS A 307 13.21 -7.64 11.14
CA LYS A 307 13.63 -6.29 11.49
C LYS A 307 14.83 -5.87 10.67
N ILE A 308 14.65 -4.85 9.84
CA ILE A 308 15.73 -4.11 9.19
C ILE A 308 15.82 -2.75 9.89
N VAL A 309 16.94 -2.50 10.57
CA VAL A 309 17.21 -1.20 11.21
C VAL A 309 18.12 -0.39 10.32
N LEU A 310 17.65 0.76 9.87
CA LEU A 310 18.45 1.71 9.11
C LEU A 310 19.35 2.53 10.05
N HIS A 311 20.39 3.15 9.50
CA HIS A 311 21.39 3.92 10.27
C HIS A 311 20.81 5.10 11.08
N ASP A 312 19.60 5.54 10.77
CA ASP A 312 18.87 6.64 11.41
C ASP A 312 17.93 6.20 12.55
N GLY A 313 17.84 4.90 12.83
CA GLY A 313 16.92 4.33 13.83
C GLY A 313 15.52 4.00 13.31
N THR A 314 15.26 4.19 12.00
CA THR A 314 14.03 3.74 11.35
C THR A 314 14.00 2.21 11.26
N GLU A 315 12.84 1.62 11.54
CA GLU A 315 12.68 0.17 11.51
C GLU A 315 11.70 -0.23 10.40
N ILE A 316 12.14 -1.14 9.53
CA ILE A 316 11.41 -1.60 8.35
C ILE A 316 11.22 -3.12 8.42
N ALA A 317 10.06 -3.59 8.00
CA ALA A 317 9.77 -4.99 7.73
C ALA A 317 9.15 -5.16 6.34
N GLU A 318 9.57 -6.20 5.62
CA GLU A 318 8.91 -6.65 4.40
C GLU A 318 8.04 -7.86 4.74
N ASN A 319 6.74 -7.84 4.48
CA ASN A 319 5.89 -9.02 4.69
C ASN A 319 5.05 -9.36 3.44
N LYS A 320 4.86 -10.66 3.21
CA LYS A 320 4.19 -11.31 2.08
C LYS A 320 2.73 -11.74 2.34
N ASP A 321 2.33 -11.88 3.61
CA ASP A 321 1.09 -12.56 3.99
C ASP A 321 -0.02 -11.64 4.53
N VAL A 322 0.25 -10.33 4.62
CA VAL A 322 -0.72 -9.32 5.02
C VAL A 322 -1.30 -8.65 3.79
N GLU A 323 -2.62 -8.48 3.76
CA GLU A 323 -3.34 -7.67 2.77
C GLU A 323 -4.13 -6.59 3.52
N ILE A 324 -4.02 -5.33 3.09
CA ILE A 324 -4.72 -4.20 3.70
C ILE A 324 -5.74 -3.61 2.73
N LEU A 325 -6.78 -2.98 3.26
CA LEU A 325 -7.77 -2.30 2.42
C LEU A 325 -7.16 -1.03 1.82
N SER A 326 -7.29 -0.88 0.51
CA SER A 326 -6.75 0.24 -0.27
C SER A 326 -7.69 0.59 -1.43
N MET A 327 -7.64 1.85 -1.87
CA MET A 327 -8.44 2.41 -2.95
C MET A 327 -7.66 2.39 -4.28
N ASP A 328 -8.30 2.02 -5.38
CA ASP A 328 -7.71 2.18 -6.71
C ASP A 328 -7.95 3.60 -7.30
N ASN A 329 -7.40 3.87 -8.49
CA ASN A 329 -7.55 5.15 -9.18
C ASN A 329 -8.99 5.52 -9.57
N TYR A 330 -9.94 4.57 -9.50
CA TYR A 330 -11.36 4.77 -9.80
C TYR A 330 -12.21 4.93 -8.53
N GLY A 331 -11.59 4.84 -7.35
CA GLY A 331 -12.27 4.90 -6.07
C GLY A 331 -12.95 3.59 -5.67
N LYS A 332 -12.50 2.44 -6.20
CA LYS A 332 -12.91 1.12 -5.75
C LYS A 332 -12.01 0.64 -4.62
N ILE A 333 -12.63 0.04 -3.59
CA ILE A 333 -11.92 -0.38 -2.39
C ILE A 333 -11.79 -1.92 -2.41
N SER A 334 -10.56 -2.41 -2.30
CA SER A 334 -10.27 -3.85 -2.20
C SER A 334 -9.01 -4.10 -1.39
N LEU A 335 -8.77 -5.36 -1.02
CA LEU A 335 -7.53 -5.78 -0.37
C LEU A 335 -6.35 -5.67 -1.34
N ALA A 336 -5.23 -5.15 -0.85
CA ALA A 336 -3.96 -5.01 -1.57
C ALA A 336 -2.81 -5.40 -0.66
N LYS A 337 -1.73 -5.94 -1.23
CA LYS A 337 -0.53 -6.31 -0.46
C LYS A 337 0.37 -5.07 -0.28
N PRO A 338 0.67 -4.66 0.96
CA PRO A 338 1.72 -3.69 1.21
C PRO A 338 3.09 -4.29 0.90
N SER A 339 4.01 -3.51 0.34
CA SER A 339 5.40 -3.88 0.08
C SER A 339 6.30 -3.70 1.30
N SER A 340 6.02 -2.71 2.15
CA SER A 340 6.81 -2.43 3.35
C SER A 340 5.98 -1.88 4.51
N PHE A 341 6.45 -2.18 5.72
CA PHE A 341 5.92 -1.73 7.00
C PHE A 341 7.01 -0.91 7.70
N ILE A 342 6.73 0.34 8.06
CA ILE A 342 7.73 1.31 8.51
C ILE A 342 7.30 1.88 9.87
N ARG A 343 8.22 2.00 10.84
CA ARG A 343 7.99 2.81 12.05
C ARG A 343 9.19 3.65 12.44
N HIS A 344 8.93 4.82 13.03
CA HIS A 344 9.95 5.65 13.67
C HIS A 344 9.35 6.47 14.83
N LYS A 345 10.18 6.91 15.78
CA LYS A 345 9.71 7.55 17.03
C LYS A 345 9.70 9.09 16.92
N VAL A 346 8.71 9.73 17.53
CA VAL A 346 8.36 11.14 17.33
C VAL A 346 7.91 11.84 18.61
N LYS A 347 8.01 13.17 18.64
CA LYS A 347 7.36 14.04 19.63
C LYS A 347 6.85 15.34 19.01
N LYS A 348 5.78 15.34 18.21
CA LYS A 348 5.23 16.57 17.58
C LYS A 348 3.71 16.65 17.75
N PRO A 349 3.10 17.84 17.65
CA PRO A 349 1.65 17.94 17.63
C PRO A 349 1.07 17.24 16.40
N LEU A 350 0.08 16.39 16.63
CA LEU A 350 -0.78 15.81 15.61
C LEU A 350 -2.06 16.63 15.50
N ILE A 351 -2.74 16.54 14.36
CA ILE A 351 -4.09 17.04 14.18
C ILE A 351 -5.08 15.89 14.23
N GLU A 352 -6.04 15.97 15.14
CA GLU A 352 -7.24 15.14 15.14
C GLU A 352 -8.30 15.82 14.28
N ILE A 353 -8.59 15.21 13.14
CA ILE A 353 -9.61 15.65 12.20
C ILE A 353 -10.90 14.89 12.51
N ARG A 354 -11.97 15.63 12.79
CA ARG A 354 -13.30 15.11 13.12
C ARG A 354 -14.26 15.30 11.95
N LEU A 355 -14.90 14.22 11.52
CA LEU A 355 -15.80 14.20 10.38
C LEU A 355 -17.27 14.12 10.79
N SER A 356 -18.16 14.55 9.91
CA SER A 356 -19.61 14.66 10.13
C SER A 356 -20.30 13.32 10.38
N SER A 357 -19.71 12.23 9.91
CA SER A 357 -20.17 10.87 10.21
C SER A 357 -19.80 10.37 11.61
N GLY A 358 -18.99 11.12 12.37
CA GLY A 358 -18.42 10.66 13.64
C GLY A 358 -17.07 9.97 13.53
N ARG A 359 -16.55 9.76 12.31
CA ARG A 359 -15.17 9.29 12.08
C ARG A 359 -14.15 10.33 12.51
N LYS A 360 -13.00 9.87 12.97
CA LYS A 360 -11.83 10.71 13.18
C LYS A 360 -10.56 10.03 12.72
N ILE A 361 -9.59 10.84 12.34
CA ILE A 361 -8.23 10.40 12.12
C ILE A 361 -7.30 11.38 12.82
N THR A 362 -6.25 10.84 13.42
CA THR A 362 -5.15 11.61 13.98
C THR A 362 -4.01 11.47 12.99
N VAL A 363 -3.51 12.57 12.45
CA VAL A 363 -2.39 12.56 11.50
C VAL A 363 -1.42 13.69 11.83
N THR A 364 -0.20 13.60 11.30
CA THR A 364 0.69 14.74 11.29
C THR A 364 0.06 15.83 10.42
N LYS A 365 0.34 17.12 10.69
CA LYS A 365 -0.18 18.18 9.83
C LYS A 365 0.22 17.95 8.36
N ASP A 366 1.36 17.30 8.11
CA ASP A 366 1.99 17.18 6.79
C ASP A 366 1.40 16.04 5.95
N HIS A 367 0.78 15.06 6.61
CA HIS A 367 0.25 13.89 5.97
C HIS A 367 -0.94 14.17 5.05
N SER A 368 -0.92 13.57 3.86
CA SER A 368 -1.95 13.71 2.85
C SER A 368 -3.12 12.74 3.06
N LEU A 369 -4.33 13.29 3.01
CA LEU A 369 -5.59 12.56 2.88
C LEU A 369 -6.20 12.85 1.51
N PHE A 370 -7.25 12.14 1.12
CA PHE A 370 -7.91 12.38 -0.16
C PHE A 370 -9.16 13.26 0.00
N SER A 371 -9.31 14.24 -0.87
CA SER A 371 -10.44 15.18 -0.96
C SER A 371 -10.98 15.25 -2.39
N LEU A 372 -12.13 15.89 -2.58
CA LEU A 372 -12.70 16.15 -3.90
C LEU A 372 -12.41 17.60 -4.32
N VAL A 373 -11.54 17.76 -5.32
CA VAL A 373 -11.16 19.08 -5.88
C VAL A 373 -11.41 19.06 -7.38
N ASP A 374 -12.22 19.99 -7.89
CA ASP A 374 -12.65 20.08 -9.30
C ASP A 374 -13.32 18.79 -9.83
N ASN A 375 -14.17 18.17 -9.01
CA ASN A 375 -14.81 16.88 -9.31
C ASN A 375 -13.80 15.73 -9.58
N LYS A 376 -12.58 15.82 -9.07
CA LYS A 376 -11.57 14.76 -9.10
C LYS A 376 -11.10 14.45 -7.69
N ILE A 377 -10.80 13.18 -7.43
CA ILE A 377 -10.16 12.75 -6.18
C ILE A 377 -8.72 13.26 -6.25
N LYS A 378 -8.32 14.09 -5.28
CA LYS A 378 -6.95 14.62 -5.15
C LYS A 378 -6.50 14.51 -3.71
N GLU A 379 -5.19 14.44 -3.50
CA GLU A 379 -4.59 14.55 -2.19
C GLU A 379 -4.70 15.98 -1.65
N VAL A 380 -4.83 16.09 -0.32
CA VAL A 380 -4.93 17.31 0.46
C VAL A 380 -4.19 17.07 1.77
N SER A 381 -3.24 17.94 2.10
CA SER A 381 -2.43 17.81 3.31
C SER A 381 -3.25 18.15 4.55
N GLY A 382 -2.92 17.56 5.70
CA GLY A 382 -3.51 17.84 7.00
C GLY A 382 -3.64 19.34 7.33
N SER A 383 -2.68 20.16 6.92
CA SER A 383 -2.68 21.62 7.10
C SER A 383 -3.67 22.37 6.20
N GLU A 384 -4.01 21.82 5.04
CA GLU A 384 -4.95 22.42 4.10
C GLU A 384 -6.40 22.11 4.45
N ILE A 385 -6.60 21.10 5.31
CA ILE A 385 -7.92 20.67 5.75
C ILE A 385 -8.50 21.74 6.68
N LYS A 386 -9.71 22.20 6.35
CA LYS A 386 -10.47 23.16 7.15
C LYS A 386 -11.85 22.56 7.44
N GLU A 387 -12.52 23.09 8.46
CA GLU A 387 -13.94 22.81 8.65
C GLU A 387 -14.71 23.17 7.38
N GLY A 388 -15.47 22.22 6.84
CA GLY A 388 -16.10 22.37 5.54
C GLY A 388 -15.56 21.43 4.45
N THR A 389 -14.28 21.06 4.52
CA THR A 389 -13.63 20.18 3.52
C THR A 389 -14.27 18.80 3.49
N PHE A 390 -14.38 18.18 2.31
CA PHE A 390 -14.89 16.81 2.16
C PHE A 390 -13.74 15.83 1.98
N LEU A 391 -13.59 14.89 2.91
CA LEU A 391 -12.58 13.84 2.81
C LEU A 391 -13.19 12.53 2.28
N ALA A 392 -12.36 11.77 1.57
CA ALA A 392 -12.71 10.46 1.05
C ALA A 392 -12.70 9.44 2.19
N THR A 393 -13.83 8.76 2.36
CA THR A 393 -14.00 7.67 3.32
C THR A 393 -14.66 6.48 2.64
N PRO A 394 -14.56 5.24 3.18
CA PRO A 394 -15.23 4.09 2.60
C PRO A 394 -16.75 4.21 2.75
N ARG A 395 -17.48 4.01 1.66
CA ARG A 395 -18.93 3.76 1.65
C ARG A 395 -19.23 2.27 1.72
N LYS A 396 -18.36 1.46 1.13
CA LYS A 396 -18.44 -0.01 1.07
C LYS A 396 -17.07 -0.57 1.37
N ILE A 397 -17.02 -1.66 2.15
CA ILE A 397 -15.83 -2.49 2.33
C ILE A 397 -16.25 -3.93 2.03
N GLU A 398 -15.44 -4.65 1.26
CA GLU A 398 -15.75 -6.02 0.85
C GLU A 398 -14.58 -6.95 1.18
N TYR A 399 -14.88 -7.97 1.97
CA TYR A 399 -13.99 -9.09 2.27
C TYR A 399 -14.82 -10.27 2.79
N GLU A 400 -14.28 -11.47 2.61
CA GLU A 400 -14.86 -12.71 3.10
C GLU A 400 -14.20 -13.14 4.42
N GLY A 401 -15.04 -13.50 5.38
CA GLY A 401 -14.61 -14.03 6.68
C GLY A 401 -14.93 -15.52 6.78
N SER A 402 -14.07 -16.28 7.45
CA SER A 402 -14.13 -17.74 7.54
C SER A 402 -14.50 -18.27 8.93
N PHE A 403 -14.56 -17.41 9.95
CA PHE A 403 -14.75 -17.85 11.34
C PHE A 403 -16.16 -18.40 11.59
N LYS A 404 -16.24 -19.65 12.05
CA LYS A 404 -17.51 -20.34 12.36
C LYS A 404 -17.43 -21.30 13.56
N ILE A 405 -16.23 -21.71 13.97
CA ILE A 405 -16.04 -22.73 15.01
C ILE A 405 -15.10 -22.18 16.08
N ILE A 406 -15.50 -22.35 17.34
CA ILE A 406 -14.68 -22.05 18.51
C ILE A 406 -14.14 -23.38 19.03
N ASP A 407 -12.82 -23.55 19.01
CA ASP A 407 -12.15 -24.72 19.60
C ASP A 407 -11.73 -24.41 21.04
N LEU A 408 -12.33 -25.10 22.01
CA LEU A 408 -12.02 -24.93 23.43
C LEU A 408 -10.81 -25.75 23.88
N SER A 409 -10.30 -26.67 23.05
CA SER A 409 -9.13 -27.48 23.39
C SER A 409 -7.87 -26.63 23.61
N ILE A 410 -7.79 -25.47 22.94
CA ILE A 410 -6.71 -24.49 23.12
C ILE A 410 -6.91 -23.56 24.32
N HIS A 411 -8.08 -23.61 24.99
CA HIS A 411 -8.46 -22.75 26.13
C HIS A 411 -8.72 -23.53 27.42
N LEU A 412 -8.21 -24.76 27.52
CA LEU A 412 -8.41 -25.64 28.68
C LEU A 412 -7.82 -25.09 29.99
N ASP A 413 -6.86 -24.18 29.92
CA ASP A 413 -6.34 -23.43 31.07
C ASP A 413 -7.43 -22.63 31.79
N LYS A 414 -8.47 -22.18 31.09
CA LYS A 414 -9.61 -21.49 31.72
C LYS A 414 -10.57 -22.42 32.46
N PHE A 415 -10.36 -23.73 32.38
CA PHE A 415 -11.26 -24.76 32.90
C PHE A 415 -10.56 -25.77 33.83
N GLU A 416 -9.47 -25.42 34.52
CA GLU A 416 -8.70 -26.37 35.33
C GLU A 416 -9.51 -27.07 36.44
N ASP A 417 -10.53 -26.39 36.96
CA ASP A 417 -11.47 -26.94 37.94
C ASP A 417 -12.57 -27.83 37.33
N CYS A 418 -12.55 -28.02 36.01
CA CYS A 418 -13.53 -28.82 35.28
C CYS A 418 -12.97 -30.19 34.90
N MET A 419 -13.85 -30.98 34.34
CA MET A 419 -13.57 -32.31 33.80
C MET A 419 -13.91 -32.29 32.30
N VAL A 420 -13.31 -33.19 31.54
CA VAL A 420 -13.69 -33.46 30.15
C VAL A 420 -14.33 -34.82 30.10
N SER A 421 -15.52 -34.91 29.50
CA SER A 421 -16.30 -36.13 29.35
C SER A 421 -16.51 -36.48 27.88
N GLY A 422 -16.48 -37.78 27.56
CA GLY A 422 -16.86 -38.30 26.26
C GLY A 422 -16.42 -39.74 26.06
N ASN A 423 -17.04 -40.44 25.10
CA ASN A 423 -16.84 -41.88 24.89
C ASN A 423 -15.40 -42.23 24.53
N VAL A 424 -14.71 -41.34 23.80
CA VAL A 424 -13.32 -41.51 23.38
C VAL A 424 -12.36 -41.59 24.58
N ILE A 425 -12.69 -40.96 25.70
CA ILE A 425 -11.84 -40.96 26.92
C ILE A 425 -11.69 -42.37 27.48
N LYS A 426 -12.72 -43.23 27.35
CA LYS A 426 -12.66 -44.61 27.83
C LYS A 426 -11.56 -45.40 27.12
N ARG A 427 -11.51 -45.28 25.79
CA ARG A 427 -10.48 -45.87 24.92
C ARG A 427 -9.10 -45.33 25.29
N LEU A 428 -8.95 -44.00 25.36
CA LEU A 428 -7.66 -43.36 25.63
C LEU A 428 -7.07 -43.69 27.01
N ILE A 429 -7.91 -43.80 28.05
CA ILE A 429 -7.45 -44.22 29.38
C ILE A 429 -7.10 -45.71 29.41
N GLN A 430 -7.73 -46.53 28.58
CA GLN A 430 -7.35 -47.94 28.44
C GLN A 430 -6.00 -48.10 27.75
N GLU A 431 -5.75 -47.33 26.69
CA GLU A 431 -4.52 -47.41 25.88
C GLU A 431 -3.32 -46.72 26.55
N HIS A 432 -3.52 -45.55 27.16
CA HIS A 432 -2.43 -44.69 27.65
C HIS A 432 -2.53 -44.34 29.14
N GLY A 433 -3.56 -44.80 29.85
CA GLY A 433 -3.83 -44.37 31.23
C GLY A 433 -2.80 -44.84 32.26
N LEU A 434 -2.04 -45.91 31.98
CA LEU A 434 -0.98 -46.42 32.86
C LEU A 434 0.15 -45.40 33.03
N ASP A 435 0.56 -44.74 31.95
CA ASP A 435 1.64 -43.75 31.92
C ASP A 435 1.19 -42.38 32.46
N LEU A 436 -0.11 -42.11 32.42
CA LEU A 436 -0.68 -40.80 32.72
C LEU A 436 -1.27 -40.68 34.14
N VAL A 437 -1.78 -41.78 34.70
CA VAL A 437 -2.45 -41.80 36.00
C VAL A 437 -1.90 -42.94 36.87
N ARG A 438 -1.01 -42.57 37.81
CA ARG A 438 -0.36 -43.51 38.75
C ARG A 438 -1.36 -44.24 39.65
N ASN A 439 -2.40 -43.54 40.14
CA ASN A 439 -3.39 -44.11 41.04
C ASN A 439 -4.36 -45.04 40.28
N LYS A 440 -4.35 -46.34 40.61
CA LYS A 440 -5.16 -47.39 39.98
C LYS A 440 -6.67 -47.14 40.12
N SER A 441 -7.14 -46.68 41.28
CA SER A 441 -8.55 -46.41 41.54
C SER A 441 -9.07 -45.26 40.67
N ASN A 442 -8.29 -44.18 40.56
CA ASN A 442 -8.63 -43.04 39.71
C ASN A 442 -8.65 -43.44 38.23
N ARG A 443 -7.67 -44.24 37.78
CA ARG A 443 -7.61 -44.74 36.40
C ARG A 443 -8.83 -45.61 36.05
N GLN A 444 -9.21 -46.53 36.94
CA GLN A 444 -10.41 -47.37 36.75
C GLN A 444 -11.69 -46.52 36.70
N TYR A 445 -11.81 -45.53 37.59
CA TYR A 445 -12.92 -44.59 37.59
C TYR A 445 -13.01 -43.80 36.28
N TYR A 446 -11.92 -43.19 35.82
CA TYR A 446 -11.89 -42.43 34.57
C TYR A 446 -12.25 -43.27 33.34
N ARG A 447 -11.77 -44.52 33.30
CA ARG A 447 -12.10 -45.47 32.22
C ARG A 447 -13.58 -45.85 32.22
N ARG A 448 -14.15 -46.15 33.41
CA ARG A 448 -15.55 -46.60 33.52
C ARG A 448 -16.53 -45.50 33.13
N GLU A 449 -16.32 -44.31 33.69
CA GLU A 449 -17.22 -43.17 33.51
C GLU A 449 -16.95 -42.42 32.19
N GLY A 450 -15.76 -42.54 31.60
CA GLY A 450 -15.39 -41.79 30.39
C GLY A 450 -15.20 -40.30 30.66
N ILE A 451 -14.58 -39.97 31.80
CA ILE A 451 -14.36 -38.60 32.24
C ILE A 451 -12.98 -38.47 32.88
N VAL A 452 -12.28 -37.37 32.61
CA VAL A 452 -10.97 -37.06 33.20
C VAL A 452 -10.91 -35.61 33.64
N PRO A 453 -10.12 -35.26 34.68
CA PRO A 453 -9.81 -33.88 34.98
C PRO A 453 -9.16 -33.18 33.80
N VAL A 454 -9.43 -31.89 33.60
CA VAL A 454 -8.81 -31.11 32.51
C VAL A 454 -7.27 -31.20 32.54
N ALA A 455 -6.66 -31.21 33.73
CA ALA A 455 -5.22 -31.40 33.89
C ALA A 455 -4.68 -32.74 33.32
N VAL A 456 -5.48 -33.81 33.41
CA VAL A 456 -5.16 -35.12 32.81
C VAL A 456 -5.46 -35.09 31.31
N PHE A 457 -6.59 -34.49 30.92
CA PHE A 457 -6.99 -34.36 29.51
C PHE A 457 -5.98 -33.57 28.68
N LYS A 458 -5.35 -32.52 29.22
CA LYS A 458 -4.26 -31.78 28.56
C LYS A 458 -3.13 -32.70 28.07
N LYS A 459 -2.84 -33.78 28.80
CA LYS A 459 -1.83 -34.78 28.42
C LYS A 459 -2.33 -35.79 27.38
N LEU A 460 -3.65 -35.95 27.27
CA LEU A 460 -4.29 -36.83 26.30
C LEU A 460 -4.52 -36.16 24.94
N LEU A 461 -4.42 -34.82 24.85
CA LEU A 461 -4.65 -34.06 23.62
C LEU A 461 -3.81 -34.56 22.44
N SER A 462 -2.56 -34.97 22.67
CA SER A 462 -1.65 -35.47 21.61
C SER A 462 -2.11 -36.79 20.97
N TYR A 463 -3.02 -37.52 21.63
CA TYR A 463 -3.52 -38.82 21.16
C TYR A 463 -4.93 -38.73 20.58
N ILE A 464 -5.53 -37.53 20.53
CA ILE A 464 -6.89 -37.29 20.07
C ILE A 464 -6.89 -36.87 18.61
N LYS A 465 -7.67 -37.55 17.77
CA LYS A 465 -7.93 -37.12 16.39
C LYS A 465 -8.92 -35.95 16.37
N GLU A 466 -8.86 -35.09 15.36
CA GLU A 466 -9.80 -33.95 15.23
C GLU A 466 -11.28 -34.38 15.20
N GLU A 467 -11.58 -35.53 14.61
CA GLU A 467 -12.94 -36.10 14.58
C GLU A 467 -13.45 -36.46 15.97
N ASP A 468 -12.56 -36.96 16.84
CA ASP A 468 -12.88 -37.36 18.20
C ASP A 468 -13.25 -36.14 19.07
N LYS A 469 -12.68 -34.95 18.79
CA LYS A 469 -12.98 -33.71 19.52
C LYS A 469 -14.46 -33.34 19.48
N LYS A 470 -15.19 -33.67 18.41
CA LYS A 470 -16.62 -33.40 18.26
C LYS A 470 -17.48 -34.11 19.31
N SER A 471 -16.99 -35.21 19.87
CA SER A 471 -17.69 -36.03 20.88
C SER A 471 -17.37 -35.67 22.33
N LEU A 472 -16.51 -34.66 22.54
CA LEU A 472 -15.99 -34.29 23.86
C LEU A 472 -16.67 -33.01 24.36
N SER A 473 -16.91 -32.96 25.67
CA SER A 473 -17.50 -31.80 26.35
C SER A 473 -16.79 -31.51 27.66
N ILE A 474 -16.68 -30.22 27.99
CA ILE A 474 -16.22 -29.73 29.29
C ILE A 474 -17.41 -29.67 30.25
N VAL A 475 -17.26 -30.27 31.43
CA VAL A 475 -18.31 -30.38 32.46
C VAL A 475 -17.75 -30.03 33.84
N THR A 476 -18.60 -29.54 34.75
CA THR A 476 -18.14 -29.23 36.11
C THR A 476 -18.02 -30.48 36.99
N LYS A 477 -17.10 -30.47 37.98
CA LYS A 477 -16.86 -31.60 38.92
C LYS A 477 -18.12 -32.15 39.59
N ARG A 478 -19.13 -31.31 39.87
CA ARG A 478 -20.39 -31.70 40.55
C ARG A 478 -21.52 -32.10 39.59
N SER A 479 -21.34 -31.95 38.28
CA SER A 479 -22.41 -32.12 37.27
C SER A 479 -22.48 -33.51 36.65
N HIS A 480 -21.59 -34.44 37.00
CA HIS A 480 -21.47 -35.74 36.35
C HIS A 480 -22.67 -36.69 36.53
N LYS A 481 -23.55 -36.47 37.53
CA LYS A 481 -24.61 -37.43 37.87
C LYS A 481 -26.05 -36.99 37.54
N GLU A 482 -26.27 -35.75 37.12
CA GLU A 482 -27.62 -35.21 36.87
C GLU A 482 -27.55 -34.15 35.78
N GLY A 483 -28.28 -34.29 34.67
CA GLY A 483 -28.25 -33.46 33.46
C GLY A 483 -28.03 -31.94 33.67
N ARG A 484 -26.77 -31.54 33.79
CA ARG A 484 -26.32 -30.17 34.09
C ARG A 484 -25.33 -29.71 33.03
N THR A 485 -25.18 -28.39 32.94
CA THR A 485 -24.53 -27.66 31.84
C THR A 485 -23.23 -28.28 31.35
N GLN A 486 -23.15 -28.50 30.05
CA GLN A 486 -22.02 -29.06 29.33
C GLN A 486 -21.61 -28.11 28.21
N LEU A 487 -20.30 -27.98 28.00
CA LEU A 487 -19.75 -27.12 26.96
C LEU A 487 -19.04 -28.00 25.93
N PRO A 488 -19.60 -28.21 24.73
CA PRO A 488 -18.93 -28.95 23.67
C PRO A 488 -17.54 -28.40 23.41
N LEU A 489 -16.56 -29.27 23.18
CA LEU A 489 -15.17 -28.87 22.95
C LEU A 489 -15.03 -28.06 21.65
N LEU A 490 -15.85 -28.34 20.64
CA LEU A 490 -16.00 -27.55 19.43
C LEU A 490 -17.40 -26.93 19.38
N ILE A 491 -17.48 -25.60 19.33
CA ILE A 491 -18.76 -24.88 19.31
C ILE A 491 -18.94 -24.20 17.95
N ASN A 492 -20.04 -24.53 17.26
CA ASN A 492 -20.43 -23.85 16.04
C ASN A 492 -21.16 -22.53 16.35
N ILE A 493 -20.73 -21.47 15.70
CA ILE A 493 -21.39 -20.16 15.74
C ILE A 493 -22.47 -20.17 14.66
N ASP A 494 -23.72 -20.32 15.09
CA ASP A 494 -24.90 -20.17 14.24
C ASP A 494 -25.49 -18.75 14.35
N ASN A 495 -26.57 -18.51 13.62
CA ASN A 495 -27.26 -17.22 13.61
C ASN A 495 -27.80 -16.83 15.01
N ASN A 496 -28.25 -17.79 15.81
CA ASN A 496 -28.76 -17.52 17.16
C ASN A 496 -27.63 -17.12 18.10
N PHE A 497 -26.50 -17.83 18.04
CA PHE A 497 -25.28 -17.54 18.79
C PHE A 497 -24.79 -16.13 18.47
N ALA A 498 -24.62 -15.81 17.19
CA ALA A 498 -24.20 -14.48 16.75
C ALA A 498 -25.17 -13.39 17.22
N THR A 499 -26.48 -13.64 17.14
CA THR A 499 -27.52 -12.71 17.64
C THR A 499 -27.36 -12.46 19.14
N ILE A 500 -27.12 -13.50 19.94
CA ILE A 500 -26.93 -13.35 21.41
C ILE A 500 -25.66 -12.57 21.72
N VAL A 501 -24.58 -12.78 20.97
CA VAL A 501 -23.37 -11.95 21.10
C VAL A 501 -23.70 -10.48 20.87
N GLY A 502 -24.49 -10.18 19.83
CA GLY A 502 -25.01 -8.83 19.57
C GLY A 502 -25.86 -8.29 20.71
N MET A 503 -26.80 -9.07 21.23
CA MET A 503 -27.64 -8.66 22.36
C MET A 503 -26.83 -8.39 23.62
N TRP A 504 -25.78 -9.18 23.87
CA TRP A 504 -24.87 -8.95 24.98
C TRP A 504 -24.07 -7.65 24.81
N LEU A 505 -23.62 -7.35 23.58
CA LEU A 505 -22.93 -6.09 23.27
C LEU A 505 -23.81 -4.87 23.52
N ALA A 506 -25.12 -5.00 23.30
CA ALA A 506 -26.11 -3.99 23.66
C ALA A 506 -26.26 -3.92 25.19
N ASP A 507 -27.06 -4.81 25.77
CA ASP A 507 -27.51 -4.71 27.16
C ASP A 507 -27.13 -5.94 28.01
N GLY A 508 -25.97 -6.53 27.71
CA GLY A 508 -25.39 -7.65 28.46
C GLY A 508 -24.46 -7.23 29.59
N CYS A 509 -24.47 -7.98 30.68
CA CYS A 509 -23.52 -7.84 31.78
C CYS A 509 -23.22 -9.20 32.45
N TYR A 510 -22.43 -9.18 33.52
CA TYR A 510 -22.07 -10.37 34.28
C TYR A 510 -22.35 -10.17 35.77
N ASP A 511 -22.84 -11.23 36.40
CA ASP A 511 -22.86 -11.39 37.85
C ASP A 511 -21.75 -12.40 38.27
N ILE A 512 -21.63 -12.77 39.54
CA ILE A 512 -20.60 -13.67 40.09
C ILE A 512 -20.48 -14.96 39.29
N ARG A 513 -21.59 -15.60 38.91
CA ARG A 513 -21.62 -16.90 38.19
C ARG A 513 -22.39 -16.90 36.87
N SER A 514 -23.00 -15.79 36.49
CA SER A 514 -24.03 -15.78 35.44
C SER A 514 -23.72 -14.78 34.34
N VAL A 515 -24.27 -15.05 33.14
CA VAL A 515 -24.40 -14.08 32.05
C VAL A 515 -25.79 -13.49 32.11
N LEU A 516 -25.90 -12.17 32.05
CA LEU A 516 -27.17 -11.45 32.09
C LEU A 516 -27.35 -10.69 30.79
N ILE A 517 -28.54 -10.74 30.22
CA ILE A 517 -28.93 -10.00 29.01
C ILE A 517 -30.34 -9.44 29.22
N SER A 518 -30.48 -8.13 29.14
CA SER A 518 -31.75 -7.43 29.36
C SER A 518 -32.48 -7.18 28.04
N ASP A 519 -33.63 -7.83 27.84
CA ASP A 519 -34.53 -7.57 26.71
C ASP A 519 -35.94 -8.12 27.05
N PRO A 520 -36.99 -7.29 27.09
CA PRO A 520 -38.33 -7.73 27.45
C PRO A 520 -39.04 -8.52 26.34
N ALA A 521 -38.51 -8.58 25.12
CA ALA A 521 -39.20 -9.17 23.98
C ALA A 521 -39.24 -10.71 24.03
N LYS A 522 -40.42 -11.30 23.84
CA LYS A 522 -40.60 -12.76 23.85
C LYS A 522 -39.69 -13.46 22.85
N GLU A 523 -39.54 -12.90 21.65
CA GLU A 523 -38.68 -13.46 20.60
C GLU A 523 -37.21 -13.51 21.03
N SER A 524 -36.73 -12.50 21.77
CA SER A 524 -35.39 -12.46 22.34
C SER A 524 -35.18 -13.56 23.39
N TRP A 525 -36.18 -13.80 24.25
CA TRP A 525 -36.17 -14.89 25.23
C TRP A 525 -36.15 -16.27 24.58
N GLU A 526 -36.90 -16.48 23.49
CA GLU A 526 -36.89 -17.74 22.75
C GLU A 526 -35.50 -18.07 22.18
N ILE A 527 -34.79 -17.08 21.66
CA ILE A 527 -33.41 -17.24 21.18
C ILE A 527 -32.46 -17.61 22.34
N LEU A 528 -32.57 -16.92 23.48
CA LEU A 528 -31.77 -17.20 24.67
C LEU A 528 -32.03 -18.61 25.24
N HIS A 529 -33.29 -19.05 25.27
CA HIS A 529 -33.66 -20.40 25.68
C HIS A 529 -33.09 -21.46 24.74
N LYS A 530 -33.22 -21.27 23.42
CA LYS A 530 -32.64 -22.19 22.42
C LYS A 530 -31.13 -22.32 22.61
N PHE A 531 -30.44 -21.19 22.79
CA PHE A 531 -29.01 -21.18 23.06
C PHE A 531 -28.64 -21.89 24.36
N ALA A 532 -29.31 -21.58 25.47
CA ALA A 532 -29.01 -22.19 26.76
C ALA A 532 -29.26 -23.71 26.74
N ASN A 533 -30.30 -24.16 26.02
CA ASN A 533 -30.62 -25.57 25.86
C ASN A 533 -29.51 -26.35 25.13
N ILE A 534 -28.83 -25.76 24.16
CA ILE A 534 -27.68 -26.39 23.47
C ILE A 534 -26.61 -26.83 24.48
N PHE A 535 -26.41 -26.02 25.53
CA PHE A 535 -25.43 -26.30 26.57
C PHE A 535 -26.03 -27.00 27.81
N GLY A 536 -27.31 -27.36 27.81
CA GLY A 536 -27.99 -27.87 29.01
C GLY A 536 -28.00 -26.87 30.17
N ALA A 537 -28.01 -25.58 29.87
CA ALA A 537 -28.18 -24.50 30.84
C ALA A 537 -29.63 -24.04 30.91
N ARG A 538 -30.03 -23.50 32.07
CA ARG A 538 -31.36 -22.91 32.26
C ARG A 538 -31.25 -21.39 32.26
N VAL A 539 -32.17 -20.74 31.55
CA VAL A 539 -32.40 -19.30 31.64
C VAL A 539 -33.45 -19.05 32.71
N ARG A 540 -33.21 -18.10 33.60
CA ARG A 540 -34.18 -17.66 34.62
C ARG A 540 -34.37 -16.15 34.54
N PRO A 541 -35.56 -15.61 34.87
CA PRO A 541 -35.72 -14.18 35.05
C PRO A 541 -34.99 -13.69 36.28
N HIS A 542 -34.37 -12.51 36.13
CA HIS A 542 -33.89 -11.69 37.23
C HIS A 542 -35.08 -11.07 38.00
N SER A 543 -34.81 -10.39 39.11
CA SER A 543 -35.85 -9.77 39.95
C SER A 543 -36.69 -8.72 39.19
N ASP A 544 -36.10 -8.07 38.19
CA ASP A 544 -36.75 -7.09 37.29
C ASP A 544 -37.70 -7.71 36.24
N LYS A 545 -37.74 -9.05 36.14
CA LYS A 545 -38.51 -9.85 35.16
C LYS A 545 -38.19 -9.61 33.68
N VAL A 546 -37.30 -8.70 33.33
CA VAL A 546 -36.92 -8.35 31.95
C VAL A 546 -35.51 -8.83 31.59
N THR A 547 -34.68 -9.08 32.60
CA THR A 547 -33.32 -9.56 32.44
C THR A 547 -33.27 -11.08 32.51
N ALA A 548 -32.72 -11.69 31.47
CA ALA A 548 -32.48 -13.12 31.39
C ALA A 548 -31.14 -13.47 32.04
N VAL A 549 -31.16 -14.40 32.99
CA VAL A 549 -29.98 -14.88 33.72
C VAL A 549 -29.65 -16.31 33.29
N ILE A 550 -28.52 -16.46 32.59
CA ILE A 550 -27.94 -17.76 32.26
C ILE A 550 -26.98 -18.14 33.39
N ASN A 551 -27.46 -18.92 34.35
CA ASN A 551 -26.68 -19.29 35.54
C ASN A 551 -25.75 -20.46 35.26
N SER A 552 -24.54 -20.15 34.74
CA SER A 552 -23.51 -21.13 34.49
C SER A 552 -22.11 -20.52 34.52
N LYS A 553 -21.26 -21.01 35.43
CA LYS A 553 -19.86 -20.61 35.54
C LYS A 553 -19.10 -20.85 34.23
N ILE A 554 -19.32 -22.00 33.57
CA ILE A 554 -18.59 -22.36 32.35
C ILE A 554 -19.05 -21.56 31.13
N ILE A 555 -20.34 -21.19 31.04
CA ILE A 555 -20.84 -20.30 29.96
C ILE A 555 -20.35 -18.87 30.19
N LYS A 556 -20.29 -18.42 31.45
CA LYS A 556 -19.67 -17.13 31.78
C LYS A 556 -18.20 -17.09 31.35
N VAL A 557 -17.43 -18.15 31.61
CA VAL A 557 -16.02 -18.26 31.14
C VAL A 557 -15.96 -18.25 29.61
N LEU A 558 -16.85 -18.97 28.92
CA LEU A 558 -16.95 -18.91 27.46
C LEU A 558 -17.17 -17.47 26.97
N PHE A 559 -18.17 -16.77 27.50
CA PHE A 559 -18.50 -15.41 27.05
C PHE A 559 -17.39 -14.42 27.40
N LYS A 560 -17.01 -14.37 28.67
CA LYS A 560 -16.10 -13.36 29.18
C LYS A 560 -14.67 -13.62 28.72
N ASP A 561 -14.16 -14.84 28.89
CA ASP A 561 -12.73 -15.11 28.79
C ASP A 561 -12.30 -15.68 27.44
N ILE A 562 -13.18 -16.40 26.73
CA ILE A 562 -12.87 -17.02 25.42
C ILE A 562 -13.37 -16.17 24.26
N LEU A 563 -14.64 -15.75 24.29
CA LEU A 563 -15.20 -14.85 23.27
C LEU A 563 -14.78 -13.40 23.46
N GLU A 564 -14.09 -13.10 24.56
CA GLU A 564 -13.60 -11.76 24.92
C GLU A 564 -14.70 -10.69 24.98
N LEU A 565 -15.92 -11.10 25.36
CA LEU A 565 -17.01 -10.19 25.68
C LEU A 565 -16.71 -9.53 27.03
N LYS A 566 -15.85 -8.52 27.01
CA LYS A 566 -15.35 -7.83 28.19
C LYS A 566 -15.72 -6.35 28.15
N GLY A 567 -15.54 -5.68 29.29
CA GLY A 567 -15.77 -4.25 29.44
C GLY A 567 -17.11 -3.91 30.07
N ASN A 568 -17.24 -2.65 30.46
CA ASN A 568 -18.48 -2.05 30.96
C ASN A 568 -19.12 -1.21 29.85
N ALA A 569 -20.23 -0.53 30.14
CA ALA A 569 -20.96 0.28 29.17
C ALA A 569 -20.08 1.30 28.40
N TYR A 570 -18.98 1.79 28.98
CA TYR A 570 -18.07 2.75 28.38
C TYR A 570 -16.95 2.11 27.56
N THR A 571 -16.60 0.85 27.82
CA THR A 571 -15.42 0.18 27.25
C THR A 571 -15.75 -1.07 26.44
N LYS A 572 -17.03 -1.47 26.33
CA LYS A 572 -17.45 -2.58 25.44
C LYS A 572 -16.94 -2.34 24.02
N ARG A 573 -16.48 -3.40 23.36
CA ARG A 573 -16.01 -3.42 21.96
C ARG A 573 -16.53 -4.68 21.28
N ILE A 574 -16.64 -4.66 19.95
CA ILE A 574 -16.89 -5.90 19.21
C ILE A 574 -15.61 -6.74 19.27
N PRO A 575 -15.69 -8.03 19.66
CA PRO A 575 -14.52 -8.90 19.68
C PRO A 575 -13.85 -9.01 18.31
N ILE A 576 -12.52 -9.10 18.28
CA ILE A 576 -11.73 -9.09 17.03
C ILE A 576 -12.15 -10.23 16.09
N TRP A 577 -12.43 -11.42 16.63
CA TRP A 577 -12.88 -12.58 15.86
C TRP A 577 -14.17 -12.32 15.08
N ALA A 578 -15.03 -11.41 15.56
CA ALA A 578 -16.31 -11.11 14.91
C ALA A 578 -16.13 -10.40 13.57
N PHE A 579 -14.99 -9.72 13.34
CA PHE A 579 -14.64 -9.15 12.03
C PHE A 579 -14.30 -10.23 11.00
N ASN A 580 -13.93 -11.43 11.42
CA ASN A 580 -13.70 -12.58 10.53
C ASN A 580 -14.96 -13.45 10.32
N LEU A 581 -16.13 -13.01 10.76
CA LEU A 581 -17.38 -13.71 10.45
C LEU A 581 -17.74 -13.54 8.96
N ASN A 582 -18.40 -14.55 8.41
CA ASN A 582 -19.05 -14.40 7.11
C ASN A 582 -20.17 -13.32 7.19
N LYS A 583 -20.66 -12.90 6.02
CA LYS A 583 -21.64 -11.80 5.94
C LYS A 583 -22.96 -12.13 6.65
N GLU A 584 -23.41 -13.37 6.60
CA GLU A 584 -24.63 -13.85 7.27
C GLU A 584 -24.53 -13.78 8.80
N LEU A 585 -23.47 -14.33 9.40
CA LEU A 585 -23.27 -14.30 10.84
C LEU A 585 -23.01 -12.87 11.35
N SER A 586 -22.31 -12.06 10.56
CA SER A 586 -22.12 -10.63 10.87
C SER A 586 -23.45 -9.87 10.88
N SER A 587 -24.36 -10.21 9.96
CA SER A 587 -25.72 -9.68 9.94
C SER A 587 -26.48 -10.07 11.21
N SER A 588 -26.44 -11.35 11.60
CA SER A 588 -27.07 -11.85 12.83
C SER A 588 -26.53 -11.15 14.09
N LEU A 589 -25.22 -10.93 14.17
CA LEU A 589 -24.61 -10.16 15.27
C LEU A 589 -25.13 -8.72 15.32
N LEU A 590 -25.13 -8.01 14.19
CA LEU A 590 -25.66 -6.65 14.11
C LEU A 590 -27.16 -6.62 14.45
N LYS A 591 -27.92 -7.60 13.97
CA LYS A 591 -29.35 -7.76 14.29
C LYS A 591 -29.56 -7.87 15.78
N GLY A 592 -28.78 -8.68 16.48
CA GLY A 592 -28.81 -8.77 17.95
C GLY A 592 -28.51 -7.45 18.65
N TYR A 593 -27.46 -6.75 18.22
CA TYR A 593 -27.06 -5.46 18.78
C TYR A 593 -28.15 -4.38 18.61
N PHE A 594 -28.66 -4.21 17.39
CA PHE A 594 -29.76 -3.27 17.12
C PHE A 594 -31.09 -3.71 17.74
N SER A 595 -31.28 -4.99 18.03
CA SER A 595 -32.48 -5.46 18.71
C SER A 595 -32.48 -5.10 20.18
N GLY A 596 -31.32 -5.09 20.85
CA GLY A 596 -31.18 -4.56 22.20
C GLY A 596 -31.32 -3.03 22.21
N ASP A 597 -30.30 -2.32 21.72
CA ASP A 597 -30.18 -0.87 21.90
C ASP A 597 -30.87 -0.03 20.81
N GLY A 598 -31.23 -0.65 19.68
CA GLY A 598 -31.70 0.06 18.50
C GLY A 598 -33.19 0.43 18.60
N THR A 599 -33.49 1.68 18.23
CA THR A 599 -34.84 2.23 18.21
C THR A 599 -35.19 2.78 16.82
N VAL A 600 -36.36 2.42 16.31
CA VAL A 600 -36.90 2.97 15.05
C VAL A 600 -37.63 4.27 15.35
N LYS A 601 -37.03 5.41 14.97
CA LYS A 601 -37.63 6.75 15.06
C LYS A 601 -38.38 7.09 13.77
N LYS A 602 -38.92 8.32 13.68
CA LYS A 602 -39.79 8.76 12.57
C LYS A 602 -39.16 8.54 11.19
N ASN A 603 -37.86 8.81 11.00
CA ASN A 603 -37.18 8.77 9.69
C ASN A 603 -35.79 8.11 9.72
N GLU A 604 -35.45 7.43 10.82
CA GLU A 604 -34.10 6.90 11.05
C GLU A 604 -34.13 5.77 12.07
N ILE A 605 -33.09 4.94 12.05
CA ILE A 605 -32.80 3.99 13.13
C ILE A 605 -31.72 4.63 14.00
N CYS A 606 -31.98 4.73 15.31
CA CYS A 606 -31.01 5.25 16.27
C CYS A 606 -30.51 4.14 17.18
N VAL A 607 -29.24 4.20 17.55
CA VAL A 607 -28.67 3.40 18.63
C VAL A 607 -27.77 4.29 19.48
N ASN A 608 -27.93 4.21 20.79
CA ASN A 608 -27.18 5.02 21.76
C ASN A 608 -26.21 4.11 22.49
N SER A 609 -24.96 4.55 22.66
CA SER A 609 -23.99 3.81 23.47
C SER A 609 -23.04 4.74 24.19
N ALA A 610 -22.66 4.39 25.42
CA ALA A 610 -21.60 5.10 26.14
C ALA A 610 -20.21 4.76 25.59
N SER A 611 -20.04 3.62 24.91
CA SER A 611 -18.78 3.23 24.27
C SER A 611 -18.71 3.75 22.83
N ARG A 612 -17.86 4.76 22.60
CA ARG A 612 -17.56 5.22 21.24
C ARG A 612 -16.81 4.17 20.43
N GLY A 613 -15.96 3.37 21.06
CA GLY A 613 -15.25 2.26 20.41
C GLY A 613 -16.20 1.21 19.84
N LEU A 614 -17.25 0.86 20.59
CA LEU A 614 -18.31 -0.04 20.11
C LEU A 614 -19.01 0.53 18.87
N LEU A 615 -19.38 1.82 18.91
CA LEU A 615 -20.03 2.47 17.77
C LEU A 615 -19.12 2.54 16.54
N ASN A 616 -17.81 2.74 16.72
CA ASN A 616 -16.83 2.67 15.64
C ASN A 616 -16.73 1.26 15.04
N ASP A 617 -16.74 0.22 15.87
CA ASP A 617 -16.74 -1.18 15.41
C ASP A 617 -18.02 -1.53 14.63
N VAL A 618 -19.18 -1.13 15.16
CA VAL A 618 -20.49 -1.28 14.50
C VAL A 618 -20.49 -0.51 13.17
N GLN A 619 -19.94 0.71 13.15
CA GLN A 619 -19.78 1.49 11.91
C GLN A 619 -18.93 0.74 10.89
N THR A 620 -17.78 0.16 11.27
CA THR A 620 -16.93 -0.63 10.36
C THR A 620 -17.66 -1.87 9.83
N LEU A 621 -18.39 -2.63 10.65
CA LEU A 621 -19.14 -3.80 10.19
C LEU A 621 -20.30 -3.44 9.24
N LEU A 622 -21.00 -2.34 9.50
CA LEU A 622 -22.09 -1.86 8.63
C LEU A 622 -21.63 -1.48 7.22
N LEU A 623 -20.36 -1.07 7.04
CA LEU A 623 -19.78 -0.82 5.71
C LEU A 623 -19.76 -2.06 4.82
N ARG A 624 -19.76 -3.29 5.39
CA ARG A 624 -19.90 -4.55 4.62
C ARG A 624 -21.26 -4.72 3.97
N PHE A 625 -22.26 -3.98 4.46
CA PHE A 625 -23.63 -3.99 3.99
C PHE A 625 -23.98 -2.71 3.21
N GLU A 626 -22.99 -1.85 2.92
CA GLU A 626 -23.19 -0.54 2.30
C GLU A 626 -24.10 0.39 3.14
N ILE A 627 -24.06 0.23 4.46
CA ILE A 627 -24.85 1.02 5.41
C ILE A 627 -23.91 2.00 6.13
N LEU A 628 -24.21 3.29 6.04
CA LEU A 628 -23.47 4.33 6.77
C LEU A 628 -24.15 4.63 8.11
N LEU A 629 -23.46 4.33 9.20
CA LEU A 629 -23.82 4.78 10.54
C LEU A 629 -23.16 6.13 10.83
N ARG A 630 -23.94 7.15 11.21
CA ARG A 630 -23.40 8.43 11.68
C ARG A 630 -23.43 8.49 13.19
N VAL A 631 -22.30 8.78 13.82
CA VAL A 631 -22.16 8.91 15.27
C VAL A 631 -22.02 10.38 15.65
N SER A 632 -22.88 10.85 16.56
CA SER A 632 -22.83 12.22 17.08
C SER A 632 -21.52 12.47 17.83
N TRP A 633 -21.00 13.69 17.70
CA TRP A 633 -19.91 14.20 18.53
C TRP A 633 -20.38 14.72 19.89
N LYS A 634 -21.68 14.99 20.02
CA LYS A 634 -22.31 15.46 21.25
C LYS A 634 -22.76 14.27 22.08
N LEU A 635 -22.46 14.33 23.36
CA LEU A 635 -23.02 13.43 24.36
C LEU A 635 -24.45 13.86 24.69
N ASN A 636 -25.34 12.88 24.84
CA ASN A 636 -26.68 13.06 25.38
C ASN A 636 -26.61 13.34 26.89
N LYS A 637 -27.74 13.72 27.50
CA LYS A 637 -27.85 13.98 28.95
C LYS A 637 -27.44 12.77 29.80
N ASP A 638 -27.65 11.57 29.27
CA ASP A 638 -27.30 10.28 29.89
C ASP A 638 -25.83 9.86 29.65
N LYS A 639 -24.99 10.77 29.12
CA LYS A 639 -23.59 10.50 28.77
C LYS A 639 -23.40 9.41 27.70
N THR A 640 -24.39 9.18 26.84
CA THR A 640 -24.27 8.31 25.67
C THR A 640 -24.01 9.10 24.38
N TYR A 641 -23.38 8.46 23.40
CA TYR A 641 -23.31 8.95 22.03
C TYR A 641 -24.51 8.45 21.25
N GLU A 642 -25.28 9.37 20.66
CA GLU A 642 -26.32 9.02 19.71
C GLU A 642 -25.69 8.66 18.37
N SER A 643 -26.12 7.55 17.78
CA SER A 643 -25.80 7.21 16.41
C SER A 643 -27.04 6.88 15.61
N ARG A 644 -27.00 7.16 14.30
CA ARG A 644 -28.17 7.09 13.43
C ARG A 644 -27.85 6.54 12.05
N ILE A 645 -28.75 5.72 11.55
CA ILE A 645 -28.83 5.30 10.15
C ILE A 645 -29.99 6.09 9.54
N GLY A 646 -29.62 7.16 8.81
CA GLY A 646 -30.55 7.97 8.04
C GLY A 646 -30.58 7.54 6.56
N CYS A 647 -31.46 8.15 5.76
CA CYS A 647 -31.66 7.87 4.32
C CYS A 647 -32.37 6.54 3.98
N SER A 648 -33.33 6.64 3.07
CA SER A 648 -34.17 5.52 2.61
C SER A 648 -33.35 4.35 2.04
N LYS A 649 -32.22 4.63 1.35
CA LYS A 649 -31.34 3.58 0.82
C LYS A 649 -30.73 2.72 1.93
N PHE A 650 -30.16 3.35 2.95
CA PHE A 650 -29.53 2.64 4.07
C PHE A 650 -30.57 1.93 4.93
N LEU A 651 -31.76 2.52 5.12
CA LEU A 651 -32.87 1.86 5.81
C LEU A 651 -33.37 0.61 5.08
N LYS A 652 -33.47 0.66 3.74
CA LYS A 652 -33.84 -0.50 2.93
C LYS A 652 -32.78 -1.60 2.98
N LYS A 653 -31.49 -1.24 2.89
CA LYS A 653 -30.37 -2.17 3.09
C LYS A 653 -30.43 -2.78 4.50
N PHE A 654 -30.63 -1.99 5.54
CA PHE A 654 -30.79 -2.48 6.91
C PHE A 654 -31.96 -3.46 7.03
N LYS A 655 -33.12 -3.16 6.42
CA LYS A 655 -34.29 -4.04 6.40
C LYS A 655 -33.98 -5.39 5.74
N ILE A 656 -33.32 -5.38 4.59
CA ILE A 656 -33.05 -6.59 3.80
C ILE A 656 -31.95 -7.41 4.45
N ASP A 657 -30.85 -6.74 4.82
CA ASP A 657 -29.61 -7.42 5.18
C ASP A 657 -29.49 -7.69 6.69
N ILE A 658 -30.20 -6.99 7.59
CA ILE A 658 -30.01 -7.07 9.05
C ILE A 658 -31.34 -7.25 9.81
N GLY A 659 -32.22 -6.24 9.77
CA GLY A 659 -33.50 -6.23 10.48
C GLY A 659 -33.38 -6.21 12.02
N PHE A 660 -34.49 -6.50 12.69
CA PHE A 660 -34.58 -6.67 14.14
C PHE A 660 -35.09 -8.07 14.51
N VAL A 661 -34.81 -8.52 15.73
CA VAL A 661 -35.41 -9.71 16.34
C VAL A 661 -36.90 -9.46 16.59
N GLN A 662 -37.26 -8.27 17.09
CA GLN A 662 -38.64 -7.97 17.47
C GLN A 662 -39.51 -7.59 16.27
N ASN A 663 -40.65 -8.27 16.13
CA ASN A 663 -41.58 -8.05 15.01
C ASN A 663 -42.12 -6.62 14.96
N TYR A 664 -42.44 -6.02 16.12
CA TYR A 664 -42.97 -4.66 16.16
C TYR A 664 -41.96 -3.61 15.66
N LYS A 665 -40.65 -3.81 15.87
CA LYS A 665 -39.59 -2.94 15.33
C LYS A 665 -39.51 -3.09 13.81
N ASN A 666 -39.60 -4.32 13.29
CA ASN A 666 -39.64 -4.58 11.84
C ASN A 666 -40.87 -3.96 11.17
N VAL A 667 -42.05 -3.99 11.79
CA VAL A 667 -43.25 -3.31 11.28
C VAL A 667 -43.04 -1.79 11.21
N LYS A 668 -42.44 -1.18 12.24
CA LYS A 668 -42.07 0.25 12.22
C LYS A 668 -41.03 0.54 11.14
N LEU A 669 -40.03 -0.33 10.97
CA LEU A 669 -39.01 -0.22 9.94
C LEU A 669 -39.62 -0.24 8.53
N ASN A 670 -40.58 -1.13 8.28
CA ASN A 670 -41.32 -1.19 7.02
C ASN A 670 -42.02 0.14 6.72
N LYS A 671 -42.78 0.66 7.70
CA LYS A 671 -43.50 1.94 7.57
C LYS A 671 -42.59 3.13 7.23
N ILE A 672 -41.34 3.14 7.69
CA ILE A 672 -40.38 4.22 7.35
C ILE A 672 -39.65 3.97 6.02
N CYS A 673 -39.47 2.72 5.60
CA CYS A 673 -38.89 2.36 4.31
C CYS A 673 -39.82 2.70 3.13
N ASP A 674 -41.14 2.67 3.37
CA ASP A 674 -42.19 2.97 2.37
C ASP A 674 -42.39 4.48 2.13
N ARG A 675 -41.76 5.33 2.95
CA ARG A 675 -41.82 6.79 2.78
C ARG A 675 -40.94 7.27 1.63
N LYS A 676 -41.29 8.43 1.06
CA LYS A 676 -40.57 9.04 -0.06
C LYS A 676 -39.06 9.13 0.25
N PRO A 677 -38.19 8.74 -0.70
CA PRO A 677 -36.74 8.71 -0.49
C PRO A 677 -36.19 10.12 -0.25
N SER A 678 -35.43 10.30 0.82
CA SER A 678 -34.57 11.47 1.04
C SER A 678 -33.11 11.08 0.76
N ASP A 679 -32.53 11.64 -0.29
CA ASP A 679 -31.14 11.38 -0.71
C ASP A 679 -30.19 12.49 -0.21
N SER A 680 -30.39 12.92 1.03
CA SER A 680 -29.65 14.04 1.64
C SER A 680 -28.39 13.60 2.38
N SER A 681 -28.12 12.30 2.46
CA SER A 681 -27.03 11.76 3.29
C SER A 681 -25.87 11.12 2.53
N ASP A 682 -26.09 10.54 1.34
CA ASP A 682 -25.06 9.98 0.44
C ASP A 682 -24.87 10.97 -0.72
N ILE A 683 -24.11 12.03 -0.44
CA ILE A 683 -23.97 13.16 -1.35
C ILE A 683 -22.66 13.09 -2.13
N ILE A 684 -22.69 13.59 -3.36
CA ILE A 684 -21.51 13.92 -4.16
C ILE A 684 -21.38 15.45 -4.12
N PRO A 685 -20.32 15.99 -3.51
CA PRO A 685 -20.01 17.41 -3.65
C PRO A 685 -19.66 17.69 -5.11
N LEU A 686 -20.21 18.75 -5.68
CA LEU A 686 -19.89 19.16 -7.04
C LEU A 686 -19.37 20.59 -7.02
N ALA A 687 -18.43 20.89 -7.93
CA ALA A 687 -18.05 22.27 -8.16
C ALA A 687 -19.29 23.08 -8.57
N LYS A 688 -19.39 24.32 -8.07
CA LYS A 688 -20.57 25.18 -8.24
C LYS A 688 -20.93 25.38 -9.71
N ASN A 689 -19.92 25.59 -10.57
CA ASN A 689 -20.12 25.76 -12.00
C ASN A 689 -20.66 24.48 -12.66
N THR A 690 -20.13 23.32 -12.29
CA THR A 690 -20.61 22.01 -12.76
C THR A 690 -22.05 21.75 -12.33
N TYR A 691 -22.39 22.08 -11.08
CA TYR A 691 -23.76 21.98 -10.57
C TYR A 691 -24.72 22.87 -11.38
N LEU A 692 -24.31 24.11 -11.70
CA LEU A 692 -25.10 25.05 -12.50
C LEU A 692 -25.23 24.59 -13.96
N LYS A 693 -24.18 24.03 -14.57
CA LYS A 693 -24.22 23.42 -15.91
C LYS A 693 -25.21 22.25 -15.96
N LEU A 694 -25.10 21.30 -15.02
CA LEU A 694 -26.04 20.19 -14.90
C LEU A 694 -27.47 20.71 -14.74
N LYS A 695 -27.66 21.75 -13.92
CA LYS A 695 -28.96 22.40 -13.76
C LYS A 695 -29.50 23.03 -15.04
N HIS A 696 -28.66 23.67 -15.85
CA HIS A 696 -29.07 24.26 -17.12
C HIS A 696 -29.48 23.20 -18.15
N ILE A 697 -28.68 22.13 -18.27
CA ILE A 697 -28.95 20.99 -19.15
C ILE A 697 -30.28 20.33 -18.76
N LEU A 698 -30.50 20.10 -17.46
CA LEU A 698 -31.71 19.46 -16.94
C LEU A 698 -32.94 20.40 -16.96
N GLY A 699 -32.74 21.71 -16.84
CA GLY A 699 -33.81 22.70 -16.76
C GLY A 699 -34.64 22.86 -18.03
N LYS A 700 -34.15 22.43 -19.20
CA LYS A 700 -34.85 22.54 -20.49
C LYS A 700 -35.71 21.32 -20.86
N GLY A 701 -35.53 20.16 -20.24
CA GLY A 701 -36.19 18.90 -20.65
C GLY A 701 -37.00 18.14 -19.58
N PHE A 702 -37.10 18.64 -18.34
CA PHE A 702 -37.51 17.80 -17.20
C PHE A 702 -38.54 18.44 -16.25
N LYS A 703 -39.55 19.13 -16.79
CA LYS A 703 -40.66 19.66 -15.97
C LYS A 703 -41.78 18.64 -15.68
N GLU A 704 -41.87 17.55 -16.45
CA GLU A 704 -43.06 16.68 -16.45
C GLU A 704 -42.91 15.38 -15.61
N ASN A 705 -41.69 14.94 -15.28
CA ASN A 705 -41.46 13.62 -14.65
C ASN A 705 -40.89 13.65 -13.22
N MET A 706 -40.94 14.80 -12.53
CA MET A 706 -40.28 14.98 -11.23
C MET A 706 -41.28 15.12 -10.06
N PRO A 707 -41.10 14.40 -8.93
CA PRO A 707 -41.88 14.65 -7.72
C PRO A 707 -41.60 16.08 -7.20
N TYR A 708 -42.66 16.89 -7.03
CA TYR A 708 -42.61 18.30 -6.60
C TYR A 708 -41.71 18.57 -5.35
N THR A 709 -41.61 17.60 -4.44
CA THR A 709 -40.75 17.65 -3.24
C THR A 709 -39.26 17.64 -3.56
N SER A 710 -38.84 16.89 -4.58
CA SER A 710 -37.46 16.83 -5.06
C SER A 710 -37.09 18.13 -5.77
N TRP A 711 -38.06 18.75 -6.46
CA TRP A 711 -37.89 20.03 -7.15
C TRP A 711 -37.65 21.18 -6.14
N LYS A 712 -38.42 21.23 -5.04
CA LYS A 712 -38.17 22.18 -3.92
C LYS A 712 -36.81 21.96 -3.23
N SER A 713 -36.38 20.71 -3.03
CA SER A 713 -35.04 20.39 -2.49
C SER A 713 -33.90 20.84 -3.42
N TRP A 714 -34.12 20.81 -4.73
CA TRP A 714 -33.16 21.20 -5.76
C TRP A 714 -33.04 22.72 -5.93
N HIS A 715 -34.15 23.46 -5.72
CA HIS A 715 -34.16 24.92 -5.74
C HIS A 715 -33.76 25.57 -4.40
N GLY A 716 -33.99 24.91 -3.26
CA GLY A 716 -33.75 25.49 -1.93
C GLY A 716 -32.31 25.46 -1.42
N ASN A 717 -31.39 24.74 -2.08
CA ASN A 717 -30.02 24.49 -1.59
C ASN A 717 -28.93 25.16 -2.44
N TYR A 718 -29.20 26.38 -2.93
CA TYR A 718 -28.27 27.16 -3.76
C TYR A 718 -26.90 27.39 -3.10
N LYS A 719 -26.83 27.34 -1.76
CA LYS A 719 -25.61 27.62 -0.98
C LYS A 719 -24.58 26.50 -0.99
N ASN A 720 -24.93 25.25 -1.32
CA ASN A 720 -24.07 24.11 -1.01
C ASN A 720 -23.60 23.27 -2.21
N SER A 721 -24.18 23.33 -3.42
CA SER A 721 -23.65 22.59 -4.60
C SER A 721 -23.44 21.06 -4.42
N HIS A 722 -24.36 20.36 -3.74
CA HIS A 722 -24.30 18.90 -3.59
C HIS A 722 -25.46 18.21 -4.31
N ILE A 723 -25.23 16.98 -4.78
CA ILE A 723 -26.27 16.12 -5.33
C ILE A 723 -26.31 14.77 -4.61
N GLY A 724 -27.50 14.26 -4.31
CA GLY A 724 -27.67 12.90 -3.81
C GLY A 724 -27.23 11.89 -4.88
N ARG A 725 -26.43 10.91 -4.51
CA ARG A 725 -25.85 9.94 -5.45
C ARG A 725 -26.90 9.05 -6.13
N SER A 726 -27.97 8.68 -5.41
CA SER A 726 -29.06 7.87 -5.96
C SER A 726 -29.89 8.67 -6.94
N TYR A 727 -30.16 9.94 -6.61
CA TYR A 727 -30.82 10.88 -7.50
C TYR A 727 -29.99 11.15 -8.75
N PHE A 728 -28.69 11.38 -8.60
CA PHE A 728 -27.77 11.52 -9.72
C PHE A 728 -27.75 10.25 -10.59
N SER A 729 -27.67 9.06 -10.00
CA SER A 729 -27.72 7.82 -10.76
C SER A 729 -29.04 7.61 -11.50
N LEU A 730 -30.18 8.03 -10.93
CA LEU A 730 -31.48 7.98 -11.59
C LEU A 730 -31.53 8.96 -12.77
N LEU A 731 -31.11 10.21 -12.56
CA LEU A 731 -31.00 11.22 -13.62
C LEU A 731 -30.16 10.72 -14.80
N MET A 732 -29.00 10.13 -14.51
CA MET A 732 -28.11 9.59 -15.54
C MET A 732 -28.73 8.40 -16.31
N LYS A 733 -29.64 7.63 -15.69
CA LYS A 733 -30.40 6.59 -16.40
C LYS A 733 -31.50 7.18 -17.29
N THR A 734 -32.20 8.22 -16.83
CA THR A 734 -33.31 8.81 -17.59
C THR A 734 -32.85 9.68 -18.77
N LEU A 735 -31.63 10.20 -18.74
CA LEU A 735 -31.06 11.06 -19.80
C LEU A 735 -30.52 10.30 -21.03
N ASP A 736 -30.61 8.97 -21.05
CA ASP A 736 -30.07 8.08 -22.10
C ASP A 736 -28.75 8.60 -22.71
N ILE A 737 -27.69 8.62 -21.90
CA ILE A 737 -26.36 9.18 -22.23
C ILE A 737 -25.75 8.52 -23.47
N SER A 738 -26.24 7.33 -23.86
CA SER A 738 -25.92 6.62 -25.10
C SER A 738 -26.28 7.41 -26.36
N SER A 739 -27.31 8.27 -26.29
CA SER A 739 -27.88 9.01 -27.43
C SER A 739 -27.27 10.40 -27.64
N ILE A 740 -26.48 10.90 -26.68
CA ILE A 740 -25.91 12.24 -26.72
C ILE A 740 -24.50 12.15 -27.30
N SER A 741 -24.35 12.46 -28.58
CA SER A 741 -23.08 12.43 -29.32
C SER A 741 -22.01 13.43 -28.83
N PHE A 742 -22.36 14.30 -27.87
CA PHE A 742 -21.50 15.34 -27.31
C PHE A 742 -21.43 15.26 -25.78
N VAL A 743 -20.99 14.13 -25.22
CA VAL A 743 -20.76 14.05 -23.76
C VAL A 743 -19.43 14.70 -23.40
N ASP A 744 -19.51 15.90 -22.85
CA ASP A 744 -18.43 16.64 -22.19
C ASP A 744 -17.64 15.73 -21.23
N SER A 745 -16.31 15.76 -21.31
CA SER A 745 -15.39 14.97 -20.47
C SER A 745 -15.65 15.15 -18.96
N GLU A 746 -16.21 16.30 -18.59
CA GLU A 746 -16.64 16.64 -17.23
C GLU A 746 -17.77 15.70 -16.74
N ILE A 747 -18.76 15.39 -17.58
CA ILE A 747 -19.90 14.54 -17.25
C ILE A 747 -19.46 13.09 -17.03
N LYS A 748 -18.55 12.57 -17.87
CA LYS A 748 -18.00 11.19 -17.71
C LYS A 748 -17.28 11.02 -16.37
N ASN A 749 -16.53 12.03 -15.92
CA ASN A 749 -15.86 11.98 -14.61
C ASN A 749 -16.87 11.96 -13.45
N ILE A 750 -17.95 12.72 -13.52
CA ILE A 750 -18.98 12.75 -12.48
C ILE A 750 -19.76 11.41 -12.44
N VAL A 751 -20.02 10.79 -13.61
CA VAL A 751 -20.59 9.44 -13.67
C VAL A 751 -19.68 8.42 -12.99
N SER A 752 -18.37 8.50 -13.20
CA SER A 752 -17.40 7.66 -12.49
C SER A 752 -17.49 7.85 -10.97
N LEU A 753 -17.56 9.10 -10.49
CA LEU A 753 -17.73 9.41 -9.07
C LEU A 753 -18.98 8.77 -8.47
N SER A 754 -20.06 8.58 -9.23
CA SER A 754 -21.30 7.95 -8.75
C SER A 754 -21.20 6.44 -8.52
N LYS A 755 -20.29 5.77 -9.24
CA LYS A 755 -20.09 4.32 -9.23
C LYS A 755 -19.00 3.86 -8.25
N ASN A 756 -18.23 4.79 -7.70
CA ASN A 756 -17.15 4.50 -6.77
C ASN A 756 -17.66 4.06 -5.38
N ASP A 757 -16.75 3.52 -4.57
CA ASP A 757 -17.02 3.02 -3.23
C ASP A 757 -16.72 4.06 -2.14
N ILE A 758 -16.60 5.34 -2.53
CA ILE A 758 -16.23 6.46 -1.67
C ILE A 758 -17.48 7.18 -1.15
N PHE A 759 -17.47 7.48 0.14
CA PHE A 759 -18.35 8.42 0.79
C PHE A 759 -17.59 9.72 1.09
N TRP A 760 -18.14 10.84 0.64
CA TRP A 760 -17.57 12.16 0.88
C TRP A 760 -18.03 12.69 2.23
N ASP A 761 -17.12 12.72 3.19
CA ASP A 761 -17.43 13.03 4.58
C ASP A 761 -16.88 14.40 4.96
N LYS A 762 -17.76 15.24 5.49
CA LYS A 762 -17.44 16.65 5.75
C LYS A 762 -16.65 16.79 7.06
N VAL A 763 -15.57 17.56 7.04
CA VAL A 763 -14.81 17.95 8.23
C VAL A 763 -15.62 18.95 9.04
N ILE A 764 -15.75 18.70 10.34
CA ILE A 764 -16.55 19.52 11.27
C ILE A 764 -15.77 19.99 12.50
N GLY A 765 -14.51 19.56 12.64
CA GLY A 765 -13.65 19.99 13.72
C GLY A 765 -12.23 19.51 13.51
N ILE A 766 -11.27 20.33 13.91
CA ILE A 766 -9.85 20.02 13.87
C ILE A 766 -9.27 20.40 15.23
N LYS A 767 -8.54 19.49 15.86
CA LYS A 767 -7.91 19.72 17.16
C LYS A 767 -6.44 19.34 17.12
N GLU A 768 -5.58 20.22 17.57
CA GLU A 768 -4.16 19.92 17.74
C GLU A 768 -3.91 19.17 19.06
N ILE A 769 -3.05 18.15 19.02
CA ILE A 769 -2.76 17.22 20.12
C ILE A 769 -1.25 17.02 20.20
N ASP A 770 -0.62 17.40 21.30
CA ASP A 770 0.77 17.04 21.56
C ASP A 770 0.91 15.51 21.67
N PHE A 771 1.80 14.93 20.87
CA PHE A 771 1.99 13.49 20.79
C PHE A 771 3.46 13.13 20.90
N GLU A 772 3.75 12.08 21.66
CA GLU A 772 5.06 11.48 21.82
C GLU A 772 4.93 9.95 21.69
N GLY A 773 5.59 9.34 20.71
CA GLY A 773 5.43 7.90 20.45
C GLY A 773 5.93 7.48 19.07
N TYR A 774 5.66 6.25 18.66
CA TYR A 774 5.94 5.83 17.29
C TYR A 774 4.88 6.35 16.31
N VAL A 775 5.34 6.79 15.15
CA VAL A 775 4.56 6.98 13.95
C VAL A 775 4.96 5.89 12.95
N TYR A 776 4.07 5.61 12.03
CA TYR A 776 3.98 4.38 11.30
C TYR A 776 3.55 4.64 9.87
N ASP A 777 4.15 3.96 8.91
CA ASP A 777 3.81 4.10 7.51
C ASP A 777 3.78 2.75 6.78
N LEU A 778 3.09 2.73 5.64
CA LEU A 778 2.89 1.55 4.80
C LEU A 778 3.16 1.95 3.35
N SER A 779 3.86 1.09 2.61
CA SER A 779 3.92 1.22 1.16
C SER A 779 2.99 0.19 0.52
N VAL A 780 2.14 0.64 -0.40
CA VAL A 780 1.13 -0.14 -1.14
C VAL A 780 1.32 0.17 -2.61
N PRO A 781 2.11 -0.65 -3.33
CA PRO A 781 2.43 -0.39 -4.73
C PRO A 781 1.18 -0.23 -5.59
N GLU A 782 1.28 0.60 -6.63
CA GLU A 782 0.24 0.92 -7.63
C GLU A 782 -0.96 1.74 -7.12
N ARG A 783 -1.26 1.68 -5.82
CA ARG A 783 -2.40 2.38 -5.20
C ARG A 783 -1.97 3.60 -4.39
N GLU A 784 -0.80 3.53 -3.78
CA GLU A 784 -0.22 4.58 -2.95
C GLU A 784 -1.12 5.11 -1.82
N ASN A 785 -2.00 4.25 -1.29
CA ASN A 785 -2.87 4.59 -0.17
C ASN A 785 -3.31 3.36 0.65
N PHE A 786 -3.80 3.60 1.86
CA PHE A 786 -4.42 2.61 2.73
C PHE A 786 -5.61 3.19 3.53
N ILE A 787 -6.40 2.31 4.16
CA ILE A 787 -7.59 2.71 4.93
C ILE A 787 -7.37 2.50 6.42
N CYS A 788 -7.50 3.57 7.21
CA CYS A 788 -7.41 3.54 8.67
C CYS A 788 -8.47 4.43 9.32
N ASN A 789 -8.99 4.04 10.49
CA ASN A 789 -10.15 4.64 11.16
C ASN A 789 -11.36 4.89 10.22
N ASN A 790 -11.55 4.02 9.22
CA ASN A 790 -12.51 4.18 8.14
C ASN A 790 -12.31 5.49 7.31
N ILE A 791 -11.08 5.93 7.09
CA ILE A 791 -10.65 7.09 6.29
C ILE A 791 -9.48 6.66 5.37
N ILE A 792 -9.32 7.27 4.19
CA ILE A 792 -8.29 6.91 3.19
C ILE A 792 -7.08 7.85 3.30
N ALA A 793 -5.86 7.31 3.36
CA ALA A 793 -4.57 7.99 3.64
C ALA A 793 -3.45 7.59 2.65
N HIS A 794 -2.46 8.47 2.34
CA HIS A 794 -1.42 8.31 1.26
C HIS A 794 -0.07 7.67 1.74
N ASN A 795 0.87 7.24 0.86
CA ASN A 795 2.21 6.64 1.17
C ASN A 795 3.43 7.62 0.97
N THR A 796 4.71 7.31 1.32
CA THR A 796 5.84 8.30 1.22
C THR A 796 7.30 7.74 0.97
N ARG A 797 7.92 7.92 -0.24
CA ARG A 797 9.38 8.18 -0.57
C ARG A 797 9.65 8.24 -2.12
N GLU A 798 10.35 9.25 -2.69
CA GLU A 798 10.48 9.40 -4.18
C GLU A 798 11.80 9.95 -4.83
N ILE A 799 12.75 10.63 -4.13
CA ILE A 799 13.95 11.28 -4.78
C ILE A 799 15.19 10.35 -4.90
N THR A 800 15.93 10.40 -6.03
CA THR A 800 17.21 9.66 -6.26
C THR A 800 18.16 10.44 -7.19
N LEU A 801 19.41 10.68 -6.76
CA LEU A 801 20.43 11.47 -7.49
C LEU A 801 21.72 10.67 -7.79
N PRO A 802 22.54 11.11 -8.78
CA PRO A 802 23.82 10.49 -9.11
C PRO A 802 24.82 10.39 -7.95
N LYS A 803 25.62 9.32 -7.90
CA LYS A 803 26.50 9.00 -6.75
C LYS A 803 27.70 9.91 -6.58
N TYR A 804 28.17 10.55 -7.65
CA TYR A 804 29.33 11.46 -7.60
C TYR A 804 28.98 12.85 -7.06
N LEU A 805 27.68 13.18 -6.95
CA LEU A 805 27.23 14.45 -6.39
C LEU A 805 27.46 14.47 -4.88
N HIS A 806 27.83 15.64 -4.35
CA HIS A 806 27.91 15.86 -2.90
C HIS A 806 26.50 16.04 -2.32
N TRP A 807 25.74 14.94 -2.28
CA TRP A 807 24.33 14.90 -1.92
C TRP A 807 24.12 14.45 -0.46
N VAL A 808 23.32 15.23 0.27
CA VAL A 808 22.86 14.92 1.62
C VAL A 808 21.34 14.74 1.61
N PRO A 809 20.84 13.49 1.64
CA PRO A 809 19.41 13.25 1.79
C PRO A 809 18.98 13.51 3.24
N MET A 810 17.99 14.36 3.43
CA MET A 810 17.36 14.60 4.72
C MET A 810 15.89 14.19 4.67
N ILE A 811 15.38 13.67 5.78
CA ILE A 811 13.98 13.27 5.95
C ILE A 811 13.53 13.89 7.25
N THR A 812 12.28 14.34 7.30
CA THR A 812 11.72 14.94 8.51
C THR A 812 11.92 14.00 9.70
N ARG A 813 12.45 14.55 10.79
CA ARG A 813 12.76 13.82 12.02
C ARG A 813 11.98 14.46 13.13
N LEU A 814 11.39 13.69 14.01
CA LEU A 814 10.51 14.28 15.00
C LEU A 814 11.22 14.39 16.35
N PRO A 815 10.84 15.32 17.25
CA PRO A 815 11.60 15.54 18.48
C PRO A 815 11.66 14.31 19.38
N ASN A 816 12.68 14.24 20.24
CA ASN A 816 12.89 13.15 21.18
C ASN A 816 12.04 13.33 22.45
N ILE A 817 12.14 12.36 23.37
CA ILE A 817 11.31 12.23 24.60
C ILE A 817 11.37 13.44 25.53
N GLU A 818 12.43 14.26 25.48
CA GLU A 818 12.57 15.47 26.31
C GLU A 818 12.03 16.75 25.63
N GLY A 819 11.41 16.64 24.45
CA GLY A 819 10.97 17.80 23.67
C GLY A 819 12.07 18.45 22.85
N LYS A 820 13.25 17.80 22.74
CA LYS A 820 14.42 18.34 22.04
C LYS A 820 14.72 17.56 20.77
N GLY A 821 15.36 18.20 19.78
CA GLY A 821 15.91 17.51 18.62
C GLY A 821 14.92 17.10 17.52
N GLY A 822 13.76 17.75 17.42
CA GLY A 822 12.89 17.60 16.26
C GLY A 822 13.25 18.51 15.12
N VAL A 823 12.86 18.08 13.94
CA VAL A 823 13.28 18.61 12.65
C VAL A 823 12.14 18.42 11.64
N SER A 824 11.21 19.37 11.62
CA SER A 824 10.14 19.49 10.62
C SER A 824 10.68 19.77 9.20
N MET A 825 9.83 19.74 8.17
CA MET A 825 10.26 20.11 6.81
C MET A 825 10.79 21.54 6.78
N LEU A 826 10.12 22.44 7.50
CA LEU A 826 10.58 23.81 7.72
C LEU A 826 11.93 23.84 8.45
N ASP A 827 12.13 23.08 9.53
CA ASP A 827 13.41 23.02 10.23
C ASP A 827 14.52 22.44 9.36
N LEU A 828 14.20 21.48 8.48
CA LEU A 828 15.14 20.92 7.52
C LEU A 828 15.49 21.91 6.42
N ILE A 829 14.55 22.74 5.98
CA ILE A 829 14.84 23.84 5.04
C ILE A 829 15.67 24.92 5.76
N ILE A 830 15.31 25.35 6.98
CA ILE A 830 16.09 26.34 7.74
C ILE A 830 17.49 25.81 8.06
N ASN A 831 17.59 24.53 8.45
CA ASN A 831 18.87 23.88 8.71
C ASN A 831 19.67 23.68 7.44
N SER A 832 19.01 23.36 6.31
CA SER A 832 19.70 23.24 5.03
C SER A 832 20.40 24.56 4.71
N LEU A 833 19.76 25.72 4.89
CA LEU A 833 20.37 27.05 4.68
C LEU A 833 21.64 27.27 5.51
N ARG A 834 21.77 26.63 6.68
CA ARG A 834 22.97 26.71 7.54
C ARG A 834 24.06 25.72 7.16
N MET A 835 23.73 24.73 6.34
CA MET A 835 24.69 23.74 5.84
C MET A 835 25.46 24.25 4.61
N ARG A 836 25.29 25.53 4.26
CA ARG A 836 25.85 26.16 3.06
C ARG A 836 25.56 25.30 1.82
N PRO A 837 24.27 25.04 1.53
CA PRO A 837 23.91 24.28 0.35
C PRO A 837 24.10 25.19 -0.85
N ASP A 838 24.66 24.68 -1.92
CA ASP A 838 24.56 25.37 -3.20
C ASP A 838 23.14 25.16 -3.77
N ARG A 839 22.51 24.01 -3.46
CA ARG A 839 21.18 23.63 -3.96
C ARG A 839 20.31 22.94 -2.93
N ILE A 840 19.02 23.28 -2.90
CA ILE A 840 18.00 22.64 -2.06
C ILE A 840 16.94 21.99 -2.94
N MET A 841 16.68 20.71 -2.73
CA MET A 841 15.61 19.95 -3.39
C MET A 841 14.49 19.62 -2.40
N VAL A 842 13.25 19.92 -2.76
CA VAL A 842 12.08 19.60 -1.93
C VAL A 842 11.12 18.73 -2.72
N GLY A 843 10.74 17.58 -2.16
CA GLY A 843 9.88 16.59 -2.82
C GLY A 843 8.59 17.21 -3.34
N GLU A 844 7.88 17.97 -2.51
CA GLU A 844 6.72 18.76 -2.90
C GLU A 844 6.49 19.92 -1.93
N ILE A 845 6.22 21.12 -2.44
CA ILE A 845 5.83 22.28 -1.62
C ILE A 845 4.33 22.19 -1.35
N ARG A 846 3.94 22.21 -0.07
CA ARG A 846 2.53 22.06 0.33
C ARG A 846 2.04 23.21 1.21
N ARG A 847 2.94 23.86 1.95
CA ARG A 847 2.57 24.91 2.90
C ARG A 847 3.12 26.29 2.59
N LYS A 848 2.46 27.26 3.22
CA LYS A 848 2.87 28.65 3.27
C LYS A 848 4.27 28.80 3.86
N GLU A 849 4.54 28.26 5.05
CA GLU A 849 5.79 28.51 5.77
C GLU A 849 7.00 27.86 5.06
N GLU A 850 6.81 26.67 4.50
CA GLU A 850 7.78 26.01 3.61
C GLU A 850 8.05 26.85 2.37
N ALA A 851 7.00 27.33 1.70
CA ALA A 851 7.13 28.17 0.53
C ALA A 851 7.85 29.49 0.88
N GLU A 852 7.38 30.24 1.89
CA GLU A 852 8.01 31.50 2.32
C GLU A 852 9.50 31.30 2.63
N THR A 853 9.86 30.27 3.39
CA THR A 853 11.27 29.98 3.70
C THR A 853 12.08 29.62 2.45
N LEU A 854 11.49 28.88 1.51
CA LEU A 854 12.14 28.62 0.23
C LEU A 854 12.29 29.90 -0.61
N PHE A 855 11.31 30.80 -0.62
CA PHE A 855 11.44 32.09 -1.32
C PHE A 855 12.46 33.01 -0.64
N GLU A 856 12.55 33.00 0.69
CA GLU A 856 13.63 33.67 1.43
C GLU A 856 15.00 33.06 1.09
N ALA A 857 15.08 31.73 0.97
CA ALA A 857 16.28 31.04 0.51
C ALA A 857 16.70 31.50 -0.90
N MET A 858 15.74 31.60 -1.83
CA MET A 858 15.98 32.09 -3.19
C MET A 858 16.51 33.54 -3.17
N HIS A 859 15.92 34.42 -2.35
CA HIS A 859 16.36 35.82 -2.23
C HIS A 859 17.72 35.98 -1.55
N THR A 860 18.12 35.02 -0.72
CA THR A 860 19.44 34.99 -0.06
C THR A 860 20.52 34.29 -0.90
N GLY A 861 20.20 33.93 -2.16
CA GLY A 861 21.16 33.40 -3.12
C GLY A 861 21.26 31.88 -3.20
N HIS A 862 20.30 31.13 -2.66
CA HIS A 862 20.26 29.67 -2.77
C HIS A 862 19.39 29.20 -3.93
N SER A 863 19.87 28.27 -4.75
CA SER A 863 19.04 27.65 -5.80
C SER A 863 18.10 26.61 -5.21
N VAL A 864 16.81 26.77 -5.47
CA VAL A 864 15.76 25.86 -4.99
C VAL A 864 15.12 25.11 -6.15
N TYR A 865 14.94 23.80 -5.96
CA TYR A 865 14.27 22.89 -6.87
C TYR A 865 13.15 22.19 -6.14
N ALA A 866 11.92 22.35 -6.61
CA ALA A 866 10.79 21.74 -5.91
C ALA A 866 9.64 21.39 -6.84
N THR A 867 8.82 20.43 -6.41
CA THR A 867 7.57 20.15 -7.13
C THR A 867 6.38 20.88 -6.53
N LEU A 868 5.43 21.25 -7.39
CA LEU A 868 4.15 21.84 -7.00
C LEU A 868 3.05 21.26 -7.88
N HIS A 869 1.88 20.95 -7.31
CA HIS A 869 0.75 20.55 -8.15
C HIS A 869 0.16 21.77 -8.88
N ALA A 870 0.33 21.91 -10.21
CA ALA A 870 -0.36 22.91 -11.05
C ALA A 870 -0.31 22.48 -12.53
N ASN A 871 -1.30 22.82 -13.36
CA ASN A 871 -1.35 22.34 -14.76
C ASN A 871 -0.91 23.38 -15.80
N SER A 872 -0.57 24.60 -15.37
CA SER A 872 -0.02 25.67 -16.20
C SER A 872 0.87 26.60 -15.38
N ALA A 873 1.65 27.45 -16.05
CA ALA A 873 2.46 28.47 -15.40
C ALA A 873 1.58 29.50 -14.67
N GLU A 874 0.44 29.86 -15.26
CA GLU A 874 -0.57 30.73 -14.64
C GLU A 874 -1.21 30.08 -13.40
N GLU A 875 -1.56 28.79 -13.45
CA GLU A 875 -2.06 28.07 -12.27
C GLU A 875 -0.97 27.99 -11.19
N THR A 876 0.31 27.87 -11.57
CA THR A 876 1.45 27.84 -10.64
C THR A 876 1.53 29.14 -9.86
N VAL A 877 1.55 30.30 -10.54
CA VAL A 877 1.55 31.63 -9.90
C VAL A 877 0.31 31.83 -9.04
N ASN A 878 -0.87 31.45 -9.55
CA ASN A 878 -2.12 31.57 -8.81
C ASN A 878 -2.12 30.71 -7.53
N ARG A 879 -1.55 29.50 -7.54
CA ARG A 879 -1.46 28.65 -6.35
C ARG A 879 -0.47 29.16 -5.31
N LEU A 880 0.65 29.73 -5.76
CA LEU A 880 1.64 30.32 -4.85
C LEU A 880 1.06 31.56 -4.17
N THR A 881 0.31 32.39 -4.88
CA THR A 881 -0.18 33.68 -4.37
C THR A 881 -1.49 33.62 -3.62
N ASN A 882 -2.28 32.55 -3.80
CA ASN A 882 -3.53 32.37 -3.10
C ASN A 882 -3.40 31.32 -1.97
N PRO A 883 -4.28 31.35 -0.95
CA PRO A 883 -4.33 30.31 0.06
C PRO A 883 -4.52 28.91 -0.58
N PRO A 884 -3.86 27.86 -0.06
CA PRO A 884 -3.22 27.78 1.26
C PRO A 884 -1.75 28.27 1.34
N ILE A 885 -1.09 28.60 0.22
CA ILE A 885 0.32 29.02 0.21
C ILE A 885 0.47 30.52 0.47
N ASN A 886 -0.28 31.37 -0.25
CA ASN A 886 -0.36 32.82 0.01
C ASN A 886 1.00 33.54 0.17
N VAL A 887 1.95 33.21 -0.69
CA VAL A 887 3.24 33.90 -0.83
C VAL A 887 3.01 35.27 -1.47
N PRO A 888 3.60 36.36 -0.91
CA PRO A 888 3.51 37.68 -1.50
C PRO A 888 4.00 37.69 -2.96
N ARG A 889 3.23 38.32 -3.86
CA ARG A 889 3.57 38.41 -5.28
C ARG A 889 4.99 38.94 -5.50
N THR A 890 5.41 39.91 -4.69
CA THR A 890 6.75 40.52 -4.72
C THR A 890 7.91 39.54 -4.57
N LEU A 891 7.70 38.33 -4.04
CA LEU A 891 8.73 37.29 -3.90
C LEU A 891 8.81 36.34 -5.11
N LEU A 892 7.76 36.28 -5.93
CA LEU A 892 7.72 35.40 -7.10
C LEU A 892 8.82 35.66 -8.14
N PRO A 893 9.31 36.89 -8.35
CA PRO A 893 10.45 37.14 -9.22
C PRO A 893 11.72 36.35 -8.84
N ALA A 894 11.83 35.78 -7.63
CA ALA A 894 12.97 34.92 -7.29
C ALA A 894 12.96 33.57 -8.04
N ILE A 895 11.83 33.16 -8.61
CA ILE A 895 11.75 31.97 -9.46
C ILE A 895 12.36 32.28 -10.83
N GLY A 896 13.44 31.59 -11.17
CA GLY A 896 14.05 31.70 -12.50
C GLY A 896 13.23 30.99 -13.58
N MET A 897 12.71 29.80 -13.27
CA MET A 897 11.99 28.98 -14.26
C MET A 897 10.86 28.14 -13.65
N VAL A 898 9.74 28.03 -14.38
CA VAL A 898 8.63 27.12 -14.09
C VAL A 898 8.50 26.11 -15.22
N LEU A 899 8.66 24.83 -14.90
CA LEU A 899 8.50 23.71 -15.83
C LEU A 899 7.16 23.02 -15.58
N VAL A 900 6.24 23.08 -16.55
CA VAL A 900 4.93 22.46 -16.41
C VAL A 900 4.91 21.11 -17.13
N MET A 901 4.64 20.04 -16.40
CA MET A 901 4.52 18.68 -16.92
C MET A 901 3.07 18.34 -17.29
N TYR A 902 2.89 17.83 -18.51
CA TYR A 902 1.63 17.34 -19.02
C TYR A 902 1.68 15.86 -19.34
N ARG A 903 0.59 15.18 -19.01
CA ARG A 903 0.35 13.79 -19.41
C ARG A 903 -0.91 13.73 -20.24
N ASN A 904 -0.77 13.31 -21.49
CA ASN A 904 -1.91 13.03 -22.35
C ASN A 904 -2.64 11.79 -21.80
N ARG A 905 -3.86 11.99 -21.28
CA ARG A 905 -4.63 10.92 -20.63
C ARG A 905 -5.09 9.83 -21.60
N ARG A 906 -5.14 10.11 -22.91
CA ARG A 906 -5.56 9.16 -23.95
C ARG A 906 -4.42 8.24 -24.37
N THR A 907 -3.23 8.80 -24.60
CA THR A 907 -2.08 8.07 -25.14
C THR A 907 -1.08 7.64 -24.07
N GLY A 908 -1.19 8.16 -22.85
CA GLY A 908 -0.24 7.91 -21.76
C GLY A 908 1.07 8.69 -21.89
N ILE A 909 1.28 9.39 -23.01
CA ILE A 909 2.50 10.13 -23.33
C ILE A 909 2.69 11.32 -22.38
N ARG A 910 3.93 11.53 -21.93
CA ARG A 910 4.33 12.64 -21.05
C ARG A 910 5.19 13.62 -21.85
N ARG A 911 4.94 14.92 -21.64
CA ARG A 911 5.64 16.04 -22.31
C ARG A 911 5.78 17.21 -21.35
N ILE A 912 6.86 17.98 -21.48
CA ILE A 912 6.88 19.35 -20.96
C ILE A 912 5.86 20.15 -21.76
N PHE A 913 4.89 20.75 -21.06
CA PHE A 913 3.81 21.54 -21.63
C PHE A 913 4.19 23.00 -21.79
N GLN A 914 4.80 23.57 -20.76
CA GLN A 914 5.19 24.97 -20.71
C GLN A 914 6.54 25.10 -20.02
N ILE A 915 7.37 26.01 -20.53
CA ILE A 915 8.46 26.61 -19.79
C ILE A 915 8.16 28.09 -19.70
N ALA A 916 8.08 28.60 -18.48
CA ALA A 916 7.80 30.00 -18.23
C ALA A 916 8.85 30.61 -17.30
N GLU A 917 9.13 31.88 -17.50
CA GLU A 917 9.81 32.74 -16.53
C GLU A 917 8.77 33.55 -15.75
N ILE A 918 9.14 34.07 -14.58
CA ILE A 918 8.30 35.01 -13.83
C ILE A 918 8.84 36.42 -13.99
N THR A 919 8.04 37.31 -14.58
CA THR A 919 8.41 38.72 -14.80
C THR A 919 8.51 39.50 -13.49
N ASN A 920 9.10 40.71 -13.53
CA ASN A 920 9.18 41.59 -12.35
C ASN A 920 7.80 42.01 -11.82
N GLU A 921 6.77 41.99 -12.67
CA GLU A 921 5.37 42.21 -12.31
C GLU A 921 4.71 40.97 -11.67
N SER A 922 5.48 39.91 -11.44
CA SER A 922 5.03 38.65 -10.84
C SER A 922 4.02 37.88 -11.69
N ASN A 923 4.07 38.07 -13.01
CA ASN A 923 3.24 37.36 -13.97
C ASN A 923 4.08 36.33 -14.73
N PRO A 924 3.51 35.17 -15.08
CA PRO A 924 4.24 34.17 -15.85
C PRO A 924 4.32 34.59 -17.31
N ASN A 925 5.53 34.63 -17.87
CA ASN A 925 5.78 34.76 -19.30
C ASN A 925 6.17 33.38 -19.86
N VAL A 926 5.28 32.77 -20.65
CA VAL A 926 5.52 31.46 -21.25
C VAL A 926 6.49 31.62 -22.42
N LEU A 927 7.70 31.08 -22.27
CA LEU A 927 8.74 31.13 -23.30
C LEU A 927 8.53 30.03 -24.34
N LEU A 928 8.25 28.82 -23.87
CA LEU A 928 8.03 27.65 -24.72
C LEU A 928 6.68 27.00 -24.39
N GLN A 929 5.92 26.68 -25.42
CA GLN A 929 4.60 26.05 -25.33
C GLN A 929 4.55 24.80 -26.21
N TYR A 930 4.10 23.69 -25.64
CA TYR A 930 3.88 22.46 -26.39
C TYR A 930 2.57 22.53 -27.17
N ASP A 931 2.67 22.31 -28.48
CA ASP A 931 1.54 22.09 -29.38
C ASP A 931 1.25 20.58 -29.48
N ILE A 932 0.09 20.20 -28.94
CA ILE A 932 -0.37 18.82 -28.88
C ILE A 932 -0.63 18.24 -30.28
N SER A 933 -1.03 19.07 -31.25
CA SER A 933 -1.39 18.63 -32.59
C SER A 933 -0.18 18.27 -33.44
N GLN A 934 0.93 18.98 -33.25
CA GLN A 934 2.18 18.80 -34.00
C GLN A 934 3.22 17.95 -33.27
N ASP A 935 2.96 17.59 -32.00
CA ASP A 935 3.92 16.96 -31.06
C ASP A 935 5.26 17.72 -31.03
N LYS A 936 5.17 19.06 -30.96
CA LYS A 936 6.33 19.96 -30.99
C LYS A 936 6.20 21.05 -29.95
N ILE A 937 7.35 21.45 -29.40
CA ILE A 937 7.46 22.62 -28.53
C ILE A 937 7.77 23.82 -29.43
N LEU A 938 6.93 24.85 -29.34
CA LEU A 938 7.03 26.10 -30.09
C LEU A 938 7.47 27.23 -29.16
N THR A 939 8.23 28.18 -29.69
CA THR A 939 8.53 29.43 -28.99
C THR A 939 7.26 30.29 -28.95
N ALA A 940 6.83 30.65 -27.74
CA ALA A 940 5.65 31.47 -27.53
C ALA A 940 6.04 32.95 -27.42
N ASN A 941 6.95 33.29 -26.51
CA ASN A 941 7.43 34.67 -26.28
C ASN A 941 8.95 34.72 -26.14
N GLU A 942 9.54 35.90 -26.34
CA GLU A 942 10.93 36.17 -25.96
C GLU A 942 11.08 36.32 -24.45
N SER A 943 12.29 36.05 -23.95
CA SER A 943 12.62 36.26 -22.54
C SER A 943 12.78 37.75 -22.25
N VAL A 944 11.98 38.24 -21.31
CA VAL A 944 11.97 39.62 -20.83
C VAL A 944 12.83 39.77 -19.58
N LYS A 945 13.13 38.66 -18.90
CA LYS A 945 13.85 38.69 -17.63
C LYS A 945 15.00 37.69 -17.54
N PHE A 946 14.75 36.39 -17.74
CA PHE A 946 15.76 35.36 -17.52
C PHE A 946 17.05 35.60 -18.34
N MET A 947 16.92 35.92 -19.63
CA MET A 947 18.08 36.22 -20.49
C MET A 947 18.76 37.55 -20.13
N PRO A 948 18.04 38.69 -19.97
CA PRO A 948 18.66 39.93 -19.50
C PRO A 948 19.36 39.82 -18.13
N ASP A 949 18.76 39.12 -17.17
CA ASP A 949 19.36 38.90 -15.85
C ASP A 949 20.68 38.11 -15.98
N LEU A 950 20.71 37.13 -16.88
CA LEU A 950 21.91 36.34 -17.17
C LEU A 950 23.00 37.19 -17.84
N GLU A 951 22.64 38.07 -18.79
CA GLU A 951 23.59 39.03 -19.40
C GLU A 951 24.24 39.93 -18.33
N ILE A 952 23.42 40.45 -17.40
CA ILE A 952 23.90 41.32 -16.32
C ILE A 952 24.78 40.56 -15.31
N GLN A 953 24.36 39.36 -14.91
CA GLN A 953 25.06 38.57 -13.88
C GLN A 953 26.38 37.97 -14.38
N THR A 954 26.43 37.59 -15.66
CA THR A 954 27.59 36.91 -16.25
C THR A 954 28.51 37.87 -17.02
N GLY A 955 28.01 39.04 -17.43
CA GLY A 955 28.71 39.96 -18.34
C GLY A 955 28.77 39.46 -19.78
N MET A 956 28.12 38.33 -20.11
CA MET A 956 28.09 37.79 -21.46
C MET A 956 27.13 38.58 -22.35
N SER A 957 27.52 38.77 -23.61
CA SER A 957 26.63 39.28 -24.64
C SER A 957 25.58 38.23 -25.05
N LYS A 958 24.44 38.69 -25.58
CA LYS A 958 23.40 37.81 -26.15
C LYS A 958 23.96 36.78 -27.13
N ASN A 959 24.99 37.15 -27.90
CA ASN A 959 25.65 36.26 -28.86
C ASN A 959 26.45 35.16 -28.16
N GLU A 960 27.13 35.45 -27.06
CA GLU A 960 27.88 34.47 -26.28
C GLU A 960 26.96 33.49 -25.56
N ILE A 961 25.82 33.97 -25.01
CA ILE A 961 24.80 33.12 -24.40
C ILE A 961 24.20 32.16 -25.43
N ASN A 962 23.85 32.67 -26.62
CA ASN A 962 23.33 31.84 -27.71
C ASN A 962 24.36 30.83 -28.22
N LEU A 963 25.65 31.22 -28.26
CA LEU A 963 26.73 30.30 -28.57
C LEU A 963 26.84 29.20 -27.51
N ASP A 964 26.73 29.52 -26.23
CA ASP A 964 26.77 28.53 -25.17
C ASP A 964 25.57 27.58 -25.16
N LEU A 965 24.36 28.08 -25.39
CA LEU A 965 23.18 27.25 -25.63
C LEU A 965 23.38 26.30 -26.81
N THR A 966 23.97 26.79 -27.89
CA THR A 966 24.29 25.97 -29.07
C THR A 966 25.32 24.88 -28.71
N ASN A 967 26.32 25.22 -27.91
CA ASN A 967 27.31 24.26 -27.41
C ASN A 967 26.66 23.19 -26.53
N LYS A 968 25.79 23.56 -25.59
CA LYS A 968 25.02 22.60 -24.76
C LYS A 968 24.13 21.69 -25.60
N ILE A 969 23.43 22.24 -26.60
CA ILE A 969 22.65 21.46 -27.56
C ILE A 969 23.55 20.45 -28.29
N ASN A 970 24.73 20.88 -28.73
CA ASN A 970 25.68 20.01 -29.41
C ASN A 970 26.19 18.89 -28.48
N ILE A 971 26.45 19.18 -27.21
CA ILE A 971 26.81 18.18 -26.19
C ILE A 971 25.67 17.20 -25.99
N LEU A 972 24.43 17.66 -25.75
CA LEU A 972 23.27 16.78 -25.57
C LEU A 972 22.98 15.93 -26.81
N LYS A 973 23.09 16.50 -28.01
CA LYS A 973 23.00 15.77 -29.28
C LYS A 973 24.09 14.73 -29.38
N TRP A 974 25.32 15.07 -29.00
CA TRP A 974 26.44 14.14 -28.98
C TRP A 974 26.20 13.00 -27.98
N MET A 975 25.73 13.30 -26.76
CA MET A 975 25.39 12.30 -25.74
C MET A 975 24.30 11.34 -26.22
N VAL A 976 23.22 11.87 -26.81
CA VAL A 976 22.15 11.05 -27.39
C VAL A 976 22.65 10.25 -28.60
N LYS A 977 23.48 10.85 -29.47
CA LYS A 977 24.08 10.18 -30.63
C LYS A 977 25.03 9.04 -30.23
N LYS A 978 25.76 9.20 -29.12
CA LYS A 978 26.62 8.17 -28.51
C LYS A 978 25.86 7.26 -27.55
N ASN A 979 24.53 7.42 -27.44
CA ASN A 979 23.62 6.62 -26.61
C ASN A 979 23.99 6.58 -25.11
N ILE A 980 24.53 7.68 -24.59
CA ILE A 980 24.87 7.84 -23.18
C ILE A 980 23.56 8.01 -22.39
N THR A 981 23.12 6.97 -21.69
CA THR A 981 21.82 6.92 -21.00
C THR A 981 21.90 6.57 -19.52
N ASP A 982 23.09 6.16 -19.06
CA ASP A 982 23.37 5.81 -17.66
C ASP A 982 23.60 7.07 -16.82
N LEU A 983 23.07 7.09 -15.59
CA LEU A 983 23.07 8.26 -14.71
C LEU A 983 24.50 8.73 -14.38
N ASP A 984 25.42 7.79 -14.15
CA ASP A 984 26.81 8.11 -13.79
C ASP A 984 27.61 8.57 -15.01
N GLU A 985 27.33 8.02 -16.21
CA GLU A 985 27.99 8.46 -17.45
C GLU A 985 27.59 9.87 -17.87
N ILE A 986 26.28 10.18 -17.81
CA ILE A 986 25.77 11.53 -18.05
C ILE A 986 26.45 12.49 -17.10
N GLY A 987 26.51 12.12 -15.82
CA GLY A 987 27.17 12.90 -14.81
C GLY A 987 28.64 13.17 -15.04
N ARG A 988 29.40 12.21 -15.58
CA ARG A 988 30.80 12.44 -16.00
C ARG A 988 30.92 13.46 -17.11
N VAL A 989 30.01 13.44 -18.09
CA VAL A 989 30.00 14.44 -19.17
C VAL A 989 29.72 15.82 -18.60
N ILE A 990 28.71 15.93 -17.73
CA ILE A 990 28.38 17.19 -17.04
C ILE A 990 29.55 17.68 -16.17
N ALA A 991 30.19 16.79 -15.40
CA ALA A 991 31.38 17.13 -14.62
C ALA A 991 32.55 17.60 -15.49
N THR A 992 32.76 16.98 -16.65
CA THR A 992 33.81 17.38 -17.60
C THR A 992 33.49 18.73 -18.24
N TYR A 993 32.22 19.01 -18.52
CA TYR A 993 31.81 20.33 -19.02
C TYR A 993 32.18 21.44 -18.04
N TYR A 994 31.93 21.24 -16.73
CA TYR A 994 32.25 22.24 -15.71
C TYR A 994 33.75 22.37 -15.38
N THR A 995 34.54 21.32 -15.59
CA THR A 995 35.99 21.32 -15.28
C THR A 995 36.88 21.67 -16.47
N ASN A 996 36.49 21.25 -17.69
CA ASN A 996 37.26 21.45 -18.92
C ASN A 996 36.35 21.56 -20.16
N LYS A 997 35.59 22.66 -20.23
CA LYS A 997 34.67 22.97 -21.33
C LYS A 997 35.33 22.93 -22.71
N GLU A 998 36.48 23.60 -22.89
CA GLU A 998 37.17 23.64 -24.19
C GLU A 998 37.67 22.26 -24.63
N GLY A 999 38.21 21.48 -23.69
CA GLY A 999 38.65 20.11 -23.95
C GLY A 999 37.50 19.22 -24.38
N LEU A 1000 36.36 19.31 -23.68
CA LEU A 1000 35.15 18.58 -24.05
C LEU A 1000 34.63 18.98 -25.43
N LEU A 1001 34.57 20.28 -25.73
CA LEU A 1001 34.11 20.76 -27.04
C LEU A 1001 35.07 20.38 -28.18
N LYS A 1002 36.39 20.46 -27.96
CA LYS A 1002 37.40 19.96 -28.93
C LYS A 1002 37.30 18.44 -29.11
N PHE A 1003 36.99 17.70 -28.06
CA PHE A 1003 36.78 16.26 -28.13
C PHE A 1003 35.53 15.92 -28.94
N ILE A 1004 34.43 16.64 -28.71
CA ILE A 1004 33.16 16.48 -29.44
C ILE A 1004 33.27 16.94 -30.90
N SER A 1005 34.01 18.00 -31.20
CA SER A 1005 34.18 18.44 -32.60
C SER A 1005 35.07 17.50 -33.42
N LYS A 1006 35.95 16.73 -32.76
CA LYS A 1006 36.78 15.69 -33.38
C LYS A 1006 36.10 14.31 -33.52
N ASN A 1007 34.99 14.03 -32.81
CA ASN A 1007 34.37 12.70 -32.67
C ASN A 1007 32.85 12.67 -32.85
#